data_AF-A0A4P9WAN2-F1
#
_entry.id   AF-A0A4P9WAN2-F1
#
_cell.length_a   1.000
_cell.length_b   1.000
_cell.length_c   1.000
_cell.angle_alpha   90.00
_cell.angle_beta   90.00
_cell.angle_gamma   90.00
#
_symmetry.space_group_name_H-M   'P 1'
#
loop_
_entity.id
_entity.type
_entity.pdbx_description
1 polymer ?
#
loop_
_entity_poly.entity_id
_entity_poly.type
_entity_poly.pdbx_seq_one_letter_code
_entity_poly.pdbx_strand_id
1 'polypeptide(L)'
;MRFDFPELSSQKLNHLRGMLDLERVVVVTGFGEVGPWGGSRTRWEMESAGELSLEGCIEMGWMMGYIKFHSGPLKKIPSYTGWVDVSTGEPVKDYDVKKKFEAKILEHSGIRLIEPDLFSGYDPSKKLFLQEVSITTEMSPIEVSKEEADAFKLQHGAAAVVEQRGDAYFVRIQKGASIYVPKALRFDRLVAGQVPSGWDARRYGVPDDIADQVDPITLYALVSTVEALVSSGVTDPYEFYEYVHVSEVGNTAGGGMGGMLSLQKMFKGRLLEKPMAADVLQESFINTMPAWINMLLLSSSGPIKTPVGACATAAESVEIAVDTLLSGKAKVVICGGYDDFQEEGSYEFANMKATSNTVDELARGREPRDMCRPCTDTRAGFMEAQGAGIQVLMTADLALKMGVPIRGIVAHTATATDKNGRSVPAPGQGILTTAREVSTKHVSPLLDIGYRARQLESERAYIRAWVERESFAVAKEVEERKARGDVVDEDFISERTAFVEKEGRRREKAAIGAANHDCWRSESSIAPIRASLAMFGLTVDDIGVASFHGTGTKANDYNESSVVNAQMAHLGRTRGNVLPCVFQKHFTGHPKGAAAAWMLNGALQVLDSGLIPGNRNLDNVEDRLQAFEYLLYPSRGVQTDGVRAALLKSFGFGQAGGEILLIHSDYLFAAIDDADFKAYLARRQRRQVASYRYHHQTLTGAAPFVRVKSAAPYTESQQNNVYLNPLARAAYDPVQASWNFNKSSSIKPTQARPDTAVTQALVDLTAGINPAGRGVGLDVQLVSEIPLDNKTFLDRNFTAAEQSYCSGASDSRASFAGRWAAKEAVIKAVSSAVGDAAVWKGGAAAALKEIEITRREGQAPVVVLHGEAKAVVAKAGVTQLLVTISHSGAYAAAVCTAA
;
A
#
# COMPACT_ATOMS: atom_id res chain seq x y z
N MET A 1 -11.16 15.20 -17.87
CA MET A 1 -10.72 14.14 -16.92
C MET A 1 -9.84 14.73 -15.84
N ARG A 2 -10.34 14.76 -14.60
CA ARG A 2 -9.56 15.15 -13.42
C ARG A 2 -8.72 13.97 -12.94
N PHE A 3 -7.61 14.26 -12.26
CA PHE A 3 -6.78 13.26 -11.58
C PHE A 3 -6.54 13.76 -10.16
N ASP A 4 -7.60 13.75 -9.36
CA ASP A 4 -7.59 14.36 -8.05
C ASP A 4 -7.13 13.36 -6.99
N PHE A 5 -6.19 13.79 -6.16
CA PHE A 5 -5.83 13.09 -4.94
C PHE A 5 -6.84 13.42 -3.82
N PRO A 6 -6.97 12.60 -2.77
CA PRO A 6 -7.98 12.79 -1.72
C PRO A 6 -7.91 14.17 -1.09
N GLU A 7 -9.05 14.84 -0.91
CA GLU A 7 -9.08 16.09 -0.16
C GLU A 7 -8.62 15.84 1.28
N LEU A 8 -7.80 16.74 1.81
CA LEU A 8 -7.19 16.57 3.13
C LEU A 8 -7.71 17.64 4.07
N SER A 9 -8.17 17.23 5.25
CA SER A 9 -8.60 18.16 6.28
C SER A 9 -7.60 18.20 7.43
N SER A 10 -7.23 19.40 7.89
CA SER A 10 -6.38 19.54 9.08
C SER A 10 -7.24 19.42 10.34
N GLN A 11 -7.71 18.22 10.66
CA GLN A 11 -8.36 17.99 11.95
C GLN A 11 -7.34 18.11 13.08
N LYS A 12 -7.73 18.75 14.18
CA LYS A 12 -6.87 18.89 15.37
C LYS A 12 -7.14 17.77 16.37
N LEU A 13 -6.54 16.60 16.16
CA LEU A 13 -6.55 15.50 17.14
C LEU A 13 -5.26 15.56 17.99
N ASN A 14 -5.16 16.62 18.81
CA ASN A 14 -3.94 16.91 19.59
C ASN A 14 -3.50 15.74 20.50
N HIS A 15 -4.41 14.85 20.88
CA HIS A 15 -4.11 13.68 21.70
C HIS A 15 -3.30 12.60 20.96
N LEU A 16 -3.23 12.62 19.63
CA LEU A 16 -2.44 11.67 18.82
C LEU A 16 -1.00 12.14 18.58
N ARG A 17 -0.70 13.41 18.85
CA ARG A 17 0.62 14.00 18.56
C ARG A 17 1.71 13.31 19.36
N GLY A 18 2.77 12.88 18.66
CA GLY A 18 3.90 12.20 19.27
C GLY A 18 3.59 10.81 19.84
N MET A 19 2.40 10.25 19.58
CA MET A 19 1.99 8.91 20.03
C MET A 19 2.23 7.82 18.98
N LEU A 20 2.56 8.19 17.74
CA LEU A 20 2.76 7.26 16.64
C LEU A 20 4.23 7.23 16.20
N ASP A 21 4.85 6.05 16.25
CA ASP A 21 6.03 5.77 15.43
C ASP A 21 5.60 5.63 13.97
N LEU A 22 5.86 6.65 13.16
CA LEU A 22 5.43 6.73 11.76
C LEU A 22 6.13 5.71 10.84
N GLU A 23 7.27 5.14 11.27
CA GLU A 23 7.89 4.01 10.55
C GLU A 23 7.11 2.70 10.76
N ARG A 24 6.24 2.64 11.77
CA ARG A 24 5.39 1.49 12.10
C ARG A 24 3.91 1.69 11.76
N VAL A 25 3.56 2.82 11.15
CA VAL A 25 2.22 3.04 10.57
C VAL A 25 2.29 2.72 9.08
N VAL A 26 1.49 1.76 8.62
CA VAL A 26 1.43 1.37 7.20
C VAL A 26 0.28 2.10 6.53
N VAL A 27 0.55 2.66 5.35
CA VAL A 27 -0.43 3.42 4.57
C VAL A 27 -0.53 2.92 3.14
N VAL A 28 -1.73 2.98 2.56
CA VAL A 28 -1.92 2.84 1.12
C VAL A 28 -1.72 4.20 0.47
N THR A 29 -0.80 4.26 -0.49
CA THR A 29 -0.44 5.52 -1.18
C THR A 29 -1.08 5.63 -2.56
N GLY A 30 -1.28 4.50 -3.24
CA GLY A 30 -1.99 4.42 -4.50
C GLY A 30 -2.53 3.02 -4.75
N PHE A 31 -3.45 2.93 -5.70
CA PHE A 31 -4.09 1.70 -6.14
C PHE A 31 -4.46 1.75 -7.63
N GLY A 32 -4.60 0.59 -8.24
CA GLY A 32 -4.98 0.42 -9.64
C GLY A 32 -5.64 -0.93 -9.86
N GLU A 33 -6.40 -1.07 -10.94
CA GLU A 33 -7.05 -2.32 -11.30
C GLU A 33 -7.30 -2.42 -12.81
N VAL A 34 -7.38 -3.65 -13.30
CA VAL A 34 -7.97 -3.97 -14.59
C VAL A 34 -9.03 -5.01 -14.31
N GLY A 35 -10.28 -4.70 -14.62
CA GLY A 35 -11.42 -5.59 -14.39
C GLY A 35 -12.57 -5.32 -15.36
N PRO A 36 -13.75 -5.89 -15.12
CA PRO A 36 -14.87 -5.84 -16.06
C PRO A 36 -15.41 -4.44 -16.37
N TRP A 37 -15.10 -3.47 -15.53
CA TRP A 37 -15.48 -2.06 -15.72
C TRP A 37 -14.28 -1.16 -16.03
N GLY A 38 -13.21 -1.73 -16.57
CA GLY A 38 -11.99 -1.00 -16.92
C GLY A 38 -11.07 -0.80 -15.73
N GLY A 39 -10.67 0.45 -15.50
CA GLY A 39 -9.80 0.84 -14.39
C GLY A 39 -10.57 1.26 -13.13
N SER A 40 -9.82 1.66 -12.10
CA SER A 40 -10.38 1.98 -10.78
C SER A 40 -11.35 3.18 -10.76
N ARG A 41 -11.19 4.12 -11.70
CA ARG A 41 -12.06 5.30 -11.87
C ARG A 41 -13.41 4.93 -12.47
N THR A 42 -13.40 4.27 -13.62
CA THR A 42 -14.62 3.86 -14.34
C THR A 42 -15.43 2.83 -13.56
N ARG A 43 -14.75 1.90 -12.87
CA ARG A 43 -15.41 0.98 -11.93
C ARG A 43 -16.07 1.72 -10.77
N TRP A 44 -15.44 2.74 -10.20
CA TRP A 44 -16.04 3.53 -9.12
C TRP A 44 -17.26 4.32 -9.58
N GLU A 45 -17.27 4.93 -10.76
CA GLU A 45 -18.46 5.61 -11.29
C GLU A 45 -19.65 4.65 -11.41
N MET A 46 -19.41 3.45 -11.93
CA MET A 46 -20.44 2.41 -12.01
C MET A 46 -20.84 1.86 -10.64
N GLU A 47 -19.91 1.73 -9.70
CA GLU A 47 -20.18 1.28 -8.33
C GLU A 47 -21.01 2.30 -7.55
N SER A 48 -20.68 3.58 -7.66
CA SER A 48 -21.26 4.67 -6.89
C SER A 48 -22.54 5.22 -7.50
N ALA A 49 -22.52 5.62 -8.77
CA ALA A 49 -23.63 6.25 -9.47
C ALA A 49 -24.47 5.25 -10.29
N GLY A 50 -23.84 4.20 -10.82
CA GLY A 50 -24.50 3.24 -11.72
C GLY A 50 -24.58 3.73 -13.17
N GLU A 51 -23.90 4.82 -13.49
CA GLU A 51 -23.74 5.37 -14.82
C GLU A 51 -22.32 5.95 -14.99
N LEU A 52 -21.84 6.01 -16.23
CA LEU A 52 -20.57 6.65 -16.53
C LEU A 52 -20.75 8.15 -16.71
N SER A 53 -19.81 8.94 -16.20
CA SER A 53 -19.69 10.35 -16.52
C SER A 53 -19.22 10.54 -17.97
N LEU A 54 -19.13 11.80 -18.42
CA LEU A 54 -18.53 12.08 -19.73
C LEU A 54 -17.07 11.61 -19.78
N GLU A 55 -16.32 11.90 -18.72
CA GLU A 55 -14.97 11.43 -18.48
C GLU A 55 -14.88 9.90 -18.52
N GLY A 56 -15.79 9.22 -17.81
CA GLY A 56 -15.85 7.76 -17.78
C GLY A 56 -16.10 7.17 -19.17
N CYS A 57 -17.03 7.74 -19.95
CA CYS A 57 -17.27 7.31 -21.32
C CYS A 57 -16.07 7.56 -22.25
N ILE A 58 -15.30 8.64 -22.06
CA ILE A 58 -14.07 8.90 -22.83
C ILE A 58 -13.00 7.87 -22.46
N GLU A 59 -12.80 7.60 -21.17
CA GLU A 59 -11.81 6.62 -20.71
C GLU A 59 -12.15 5.21 -21.19
N MET A 60 -13.41 4.80 -21.07
CA MET A 60 -13.91 3.51 -21.58
C MET A 60 -13.83 3.43 -23.11
N GLY A 61 -14.26 4.48 -23.82
CA GLY A 61 -14.19 4.53 -25.28
C GLY A 61 -12.76 4.46 -25.81
N TRP A 62 -11.80 5.09 -25.10
CA TRP A 62 -10.39 4.98 -25.42
C TRP A 62 -9.86 3.56 -25.14
N MET A 63 -10.11 3.01 -23.95
CA MET A 63 -9.55 1.70 -23.59
C MET A 63 -10.08 0.57 -24.49
N MET A 64 -11.36 0.63 -24.85
CA MET A 64 -12.04 -0.33 -25.74
C MET A 64 -11.71 -0.10 -27.22
N GLY A 65 -10.93 0.94 -27.55
CA GLY A 65 -10.51 1.24 -28.92
C GLY A 65 -11.61 1.79 -29.82
N TYR A 66 -12.66 2.39 -29.26
CA TYR A 66 -13.71 3.07 -30.04
C TYR A 66 -13.29 4.47 -30.48
N ILE A 67 -12.50 5.15 -29.64
CA ILE A 67 -11.91 6.44 -29.97
C ILE A 67 -10.39 6.41 -29.84
N LYS A 68 -9.71 7.22 -30.65
CA LYS A 68 -8.28 7.51 -30.53
C LYS A 68 -8.05 9.01 -30.65
N PHE A 69 -7.01 9.52 -29.99
CA PHE A 69 -6.63 10.91 -30.15
C PHE A 69 -5.86 11.10 -31.47
N HIS A 70 -6.13 12.19 -32.16
CA HIS A 70 -5.44 12.58 -33.40
C HIS A 70 -4.93 14.01 -33.26
N SER A 71 -3.73 14.28 -33.77
CA SER A 71 -3.18 15.62 -33.88
C SER A 71 -2.44 15.76 -35.21
N GLY A 72 -3.01 16.55 -36.13
CA GLY A 72 -2.48 16.75 -37.48
C GLY A 72 -3.58 16.79 -38.55
N PRO A 73 -3.23 16.77 -39.84
CA PRO A 73 -4.21 16.72 -40.92
C PRO A 73 -5.10 15.47 -40.82
N LEU A 74 -6.41 15.63 -41.04
CA LEU A 74 -7.38 14.53 -40.99
C LEU A 74 -8.36 14.63 -42.16
N LYS A 75 -8.30 13.68 -43.10
CA LYS A 75 -9.14 13.68 -44.32
C LYS A 75 -9.06 15.04 -45.05
N LYS A 76 -10.19 15.75 -45.18
CA LYS A 76 -10.28 17.07 -45.81
C LYS A 76 -10.05 18.23 -44.82
N ILE A 77 -9.79 17.94 -43.55
CA ILE A 77 -9.54 18.94 -42.50
C ILE A 77 -8.02 19.17 -42.42
N PRO A 78 -7.52 20.36 -42.80
CA PRO A 78 -6.07 20.62 -42.89
C PRO A 78 -5.34 20.51 -41.55
N SER A 79 -6.04 20.77 -40.43
CA SER A 79 -5.52 20.61 -39.08
C SER A 79 -6.65 20.22 -38.14
N TYR A 80 -6.53 19.06 -37.50
CA TYR A 80 -7.47 18.56 -36.49
C TYR A 80 -6.69 18.09 -35.26
N THR A 81 -7.21 18.45 -34.08
CA THR A 81 -6.70 17.96 -32.80
C THR A 81 -7.89 17.56 -31.92
N GLY A 82 -8.00 16.29 -31.56
CA GLY A 82 -9.12 15.78 -30.77
C GLY A 82 -9.38 14.29 -30.98
N TRP A 83 -10.51 13.81 -30.48
CA TRP A 83 -10.92 12.42 -30.62
C TRP A 83 -11.39 12.08 -32.04
N VAL A 84 -11.09 10.86 -32.49
CA VAL A 84 -11.52 10.31 -33.75
C VAL A 84 -12.13 8.94 -33.49
N ASP A 85 -13.27 8.67 -34.10
CA ASP A 85 -13.87 7.33 -34.11
C ASP A 85 -12.96 6.39 -34.91
N VAL A 86 -12.49 5.32 -34.27
CA VAL A 86 -11.53 4.39 -34.86
C VAL A 86 -12.12 3.67 -36.07
N SER A 87 -13.42 3.39 -36.07
CA SER A 87 -14.09 2.64 -37.13
C SER A 87 -14.36 3.48 -38.38
N THR A 88 -14.77 4.74 -38.21
CA THR A 88 -15.15 5.62 -39.34
C THR A 88 -14.01 6.57 -39.75
N GLY A 89 -13.04 6.81 -38.87
CA GLY A 89 -12.01 7.83 -39.03
C GLY A 89 -12.57 9.26 -39.02
N GLU A 90 -13.79 9.48 -38.52
CA GLU A 90 -14.41 10.80 -38.41
C GLU A 90 -14.11 11.47 -37.05
N PRO A 91 -14.00 12.81 -37.00
CA PRO A 91 -13.95 13.56 -35.75
C PRO A 91 -15.09 13.22 -34.78
N VAL A 92 -14.76 13.13 -33.49
CA VAL A 92 -15.72 13.04 -32.40
C VAL A 92 -15.42 14.13 -31.39
N LYS A 93 -16.42 14.92 -31.04
CA LYS A 93 -16.32 15.90 -29.95
C LYS A 93 -16.60 15.21 -28.63
N ASP A 94 -15.95 15.65 -27.56
CA ASP A 94 -16.06 15.08 -26.21
C ASP A 94 -17.51 14.83 -25.81
N TYR A 95 -18.36 15.85 -25.90
CA TYR A 95 -19.79 15.77 -25.55
C TYR A 95 -20.62 14.80 -26.40
N ASP A 96 -20.13 14.38 -27.57
CA ASP A 96 -20.79 13.39 -28.43
C ASP A 96 -20.36 11.95 -28.07
N VAL A 97 -19.28 11.75 -27.31
CA VAL A 97 -18.73 10.42 -26.97
C VAL A 97 -19.76 9.59 -26.21
N LYS A 98 -20.35 10.15 -25.14
CA LYS A 98 -21.38 9.46 -24.34
C LYS A 98 -22.56 9.02 -25.23
N LYS A 99 -23.13 9.97 -25.98
CA LYS A 99 -24.26 9.70 -26.89
C LYS A 99 -23.93 8.64 -27.96
N LYS A 100 -22.72 8.63 -28.50
CA LYS A 100 -22.33 7.72 -29.59
C LYS A 100 -21.95 6.32 -29.12
N PHE A 101 -21.26 6.22 -27.98
CA PHE A 101 -20.57 4.98 -27.61
C PHE A 101 -21.04 4.34 -26.31
N GLU A 102 -21.77 5.06 -25.43
CA GLU A 102 -22.15 4.53 -24.12
C GLU A 102 -22.94 3.22 -24.21
N ALA A 103 -23.93 3.13 -25.11
CA ALA A 103 -24.71 1.90 -25.28
C ALA A 103 -23.82 0.69 -25.61
N LYS A 104 -22.85 0.87 -26.52
CA LYS A 104 -21.89 -0.17 -26.91
C LYS A 104 -20.89 -0.47 -25.79
N ILE A 105 -20.44 0.55 -25.06
CA ILE A 105 -19.58 0.39 -23.88
C ILE A 105 -20.27 -0.49 -22.83
N LEU A 106 -21.53 -0.20 -22.50
CA LEU A 106 -22.31 -0.95 -21.51
C LEU A 106 -22.62 -2.37 -21.97
N GLU A 107 -22.88 -2.58 -23.27
CA GLU A 107 -23.10 -3.91 -23.85
C GLU A 107 -21.87 -4.83 -23.72
N HIS A 108 -20.68 -4.26 -23.88
CA HIS A 108 -19.40 -4.99 -23.89
C HIS A 108 -18.54 -4.75 -22.64
N SER A 109 -19.16 -4.42 -21.50
CA SER A 109 -18.50 -4.27 -20.20
C SER A 109 -19.27 -5.00 -19.09
N GLY A 110 -18.62 -5.23 -17.95
CA GLY A 110 -19.23 -5.85 -16.78
C GLY A 110 -19.53 -7.34 -16.94
N ILE A 111 -20.54 -7.80 -16.19
CA ILE A 111 -21.05 -9.17 -16.25
C ILE A 111 -21.95 -9.32 -17.47
N ARG A 112 -21.52 -10.14 -18.43
CA ARG A 112 -22.20 -10.35 -19.71
C ARG A 112 -21.96 -11.76 -20.25
N LEU A 113 -22.64 -12.10 -21.35
CA LEU A 113 -22.41 -13.37 -22.06
C LEU A 113 -20.94 -13.51 -22.44
N ILE A 114 -20.39 -14.72 -22.33
CA ILE A 114 -18.99 -15.01 -22.69
C ILE A 114 -18.77 -14.70 -24.16
N GLU A 115 -17.79 -13.86 -24.46
CA GLU A 115 -17.38 -13.50 -25.81
C GLU A 115 -16.19 -14.38 -26.24
N PRO A 116 -16.36 -15.32 -27.20
CA PRO A 116 -15.30 -16.28 -27.54
C PRO A 116 -13.99 -15.66 -28.00
N ASP A 117 -14.04 -14.47 -28.61
CA ASP A 117 -12.86 -13.73 -29.10
C ASP A 117 -11.91 -13.33 -27.97
N LEU A 118 -12.42 -13.18 -26.73
CA LEU A 118 -11.61 -12.87 -25.56
C LEU A 118 -10.90 -14.10 -24.97
N PHE A 119 -11.30 -15.31 -25.37
CA PHE A 119 -10.92 -16.57 -24.70
C PHE A 119 -10.47 -17.65 -25.68
N SER A 120 -9.65 -17.27 -26.67
CA SER A 120 -9.09 -18.21 -27.66
C SER A 120 -10.15 -19.06 -28.38
N GLY A 121 -11.33 -18.48 -28.64
CA GLY A 121 -12.45 -19.14 -29.31
C GLY A 121 -13.30 -20.04 -28.40
N TYR A 122 -13.19 -19.90 -27.07
CA TYR A 122 -14.02 -20.66 -26.13
C TYR A 122 -15.50 -20.27 -26.26
N ASP A 123 -16.30 -21.25 -26.68
CA ASP A 123 -17.76 -21.17 -26.73
C ASP A 123 -18.36 -22.18 -25.74
N PRO A 124 -18.97 -21.73 -24.63
CA PRO A 124 -19.59 -22.63 -23.66
C PRO A 124 -20.74 -23.45 -24.25
N SER A 125 -21.40 -22.97 -25.33
CA SER A 125 -22.44 -23.73 -26.01
C SER A 125 -21.89 -24.93 -26.83
N LYS A 126 -20.57 -24.98 -27.03
CA LYS A 126 -19.90 -25.99 -27.86
C LYS A 126 -18.54 -26.40 -27.28
N LYS A 127 -18.50 -26.80 -26.00
CA LYS A 127 -17.26 -27.23 -25.33
C LYS A 127 -16.70 -28.53 -25.92
N LEU A 128 -15.45 -28.51 -26.39
CA LEU A 128 -14.78 -29.67 -27.01
C LEU A 128 -14.37 -30.72 -25.97
N PHE A 129 -14.71 -31.98 -26.25
CA PHE A 129 -14.17 -33.16 -25.57
C PHE A 129 -13.63 -34.16 -26.59
N LEU A 130 -12.65 -34.95 -26.18
CA LEU A 130 -12.19 -36.11 -26.92
C LEU A 130 -12.71 -37.38 -26.25
N GLN A 131 -13.26 -38.30 -27.04
CA GLN A 131 -13.67 -39.61 -26.57
C GLN A 131 -12.77 -40.67 -27.18
N GLU A 132 -12.15 -41.49 -26.34
CA GLU A 132 -11.42 -42.67 -26.80
C GLU A 132 -12.40 -43.71 -27.34
N VAL A 133 -12.12 -44.22 -28.54
CA VAL A 133 -12.91 -45.23 -29.24
C VAL A 133 -11.98 -46.25 -29.87
N SER A 134 -12.31 -47.54 -29.73
CA SER A 134 -11.61 -48.62 -30.44
C SER A 134 -12.11 -48.74 -31.87
N ILE A 135 -11.19 -48.82 -32.82
CA ILE A 135 -11.51 -48.98 -34.23
C ILE A 135 -11.95 -50.43 -34.50
N THR A 136 -13.15 -50.60 -35.06
CA THR A 136 -13.72 -51.92 -35.37
C THR A 136 -13.39 -52.45 -36.76
N THR A 137 -12.87 -51.61 -37.65
CA THR A 137 -12.56 -51.90 -39.06
C THR A 137 -11.24 -51.23 -39.46
N GLU A 138 -10.46 -51.82 -40.36
CA GLU A 138 -9.23 -51.17 -40.83
C GLU A 138 -9.49 -49.79 -41.46
N MET A 139 -8.66 -48.79 -41.13
CA MET A 139 -8.76 -47.45 -41.70
C MET A 139 -8.03 -47.36 -43.04
N SER A 140 -8.42 -46.39 -43.87
CA SER A 140 -7.64 -46.04 -45.07
C SER A 140 -6.26 -45.49 -44.65
N PRO A 141 -5.19 -45.79 -45.41
CA PRO A 141 -3.87 -45.22 -45.15
C PRO A 141 -3.89 -43.70 -45.25
N ILE A 142 -3.21 -43.02 -44.34
CA ILE A 142 -2.94 -41.58 -44.40
C ILE A 142 -1.49 -41.34 -44.80
N GLU A 143 -1.25 -40.34 -45.65
CA GLU A 143 0.10 -39.89 -46.00
C GLU A 143 0.67 -39.04 -44.87
N VAL A 144 1.89 -39.33 -44.46
CA VAL A 144 2.59 -38.68 -43.34
C VAL A 144 4.09 -38.55 -43.66
N SER A 145 4.80 -37.73 -42.88
CA SER A 145 6.26 -37.73 -42.87
C SER A 145 6.83 -39.02 -42.29
N LYS A 146 8.12 -39.29 -42.53
CA LYS A 146 8.81 -40.44 -41.93
C LYS A 146 8.76 -40.39 -40.40
N GLU A 147 8.99 -39.22 -39.83
CA GLU A 147 9.04 -38.98 -38.39
C GLU A 147 7.69 -39.27 -37.74
N GLU A 148 6.60 -38.81 -38.34
CA GLU A 148 5.24 -39.13 -37.91
C GLU A 148 4.94 -40.63 -38.07
N ALA A 149 5.39 -41.27 -39.15
CA ALA A 149 5.19 -42.70 -39.36
C ALA A 149 5.85 -43.54 -38.25
N ASP A 150 7.08 -43.18 -37.87
CA ASP A 150 7.81 -43.78 -36.76
C ASP A 150 7.08 -43.52 -35.43
N ALA A 151 6.54 -42.31 -35.21
CA ALA A 151 5.78 -41.97 -34.02
C ALA A 151 4.46 -42.76 -33.91
N PHE A 152 3.67 -42.85 -34.98
CA PHE A 152 2.46 -43.67 -35.02
C PHE A 152 2.78 -45.15 -34.79
N LYS A 153 3.89 -45.64 -35.35
CA LYS A 153 4.34 -47.01 -35.13
C LYS A 153 4.73 -47.27 -33.67
N LEU A 154 5.39 -46.31 -33.03
CA LEU A 154 5.77 -46.38 -31.63
C LEU A 154 4.53 -46.44 -30.71
N GLN A 155 3.51 -45.62 -30.99
CA GLN A 155 2.28 -45.56 -30.18
C GLN A 155 1.38 -46.79 -30.37
N HIS A 156 1.16 -47.23 -31.61
CA HIS A 156 0.18 -48.28 -31.92
C HIS A 156 0.79 -49.67 -32.14
N GLY A 157 2.12 -49.79 -32.16
CA GLY A 157 2.83 -51.06 -32.30
C GLY A 157 2.40 -51.83 -33.55
N ALA A 158 1.96 -53.08 -33.39
CA ALA A 158 1.50 -53.90 -34.51
C ALA A 158 0.28 -53.30 -35.23
N ALA A 159 -0.53 -52.49 -34.54
CA ALA A 159 -1.76 -51.93 -35.09
C ALA A 159 -1.55 -50.69 -35.97
N ALA A 160 -0.32 -50.18 -36.13
CA ALA A 160 0.04 -49.23 -37.18
C ALA A 160 0.94 -49.91 -38.22
N VAL A 161 0.44 -50.04 -39.44
CA VAL A 161 1.21 -50.57 -40.59
C VAL A 161 1.76 -49.39 -41.38
N VAL A 162 3.08 -49.32 -41.49
CA VAL A 162 3.79 -48.26 -42.24
C VAL A 162 4.19 -48.83 -43.60
N GLU A 163 3.80 -48.12 -44.67
CA GLU A 163 4.17 -48.44 -46.05
C GLU A 163 4.91 -47.25 -46.66
N GLN A 164 6.14 -47.46 -47.15
CA GLN A 164 6.86 -46.45 -47.91
C GLN A 164 6.58 -46.61 -49.40
N ARG A 165 6.24 -45.52 -50.09
CA ARG A 165 5.99 -45.48 -51.54
C ARG A 165 6.78 -44.33 -52.15
N GLY A 166 7.98 -44.63 -52.67
CA GLY A 166 8.94 -43.59 -53.06
C GLY A 166 9.43 -42.83 -51.83
N ASP A 167 9.30 -41.51 -51.85
CA ASP A 167 9.69 -40.64 -50.73
C ASP A 167 8.55 -40.40 -49.71
N ALA A 168 7.32 -40.87 -50.01
CA ALA A 168 6.17 -40.71 -49.15
C ALA A 168 5.99 -41.90 -48.20
N TYR A 169 5.57 -41.63 -46.96
CA TYR A 169 5.23 -42.64 -45.96
C TYR A 169 3.72 -42.66 -45.74
N PHE A 170 3.14 -43.86 -45.66
CA PHE A 170 1.72 -44.06 -45.39
C PHE A 170 1.53 -44.86 -44.12
N VAL A 171 0.68 -44.39 -43.22
CA VAL A 171 0.30 -45.11 -41.99
C VAL A 171 -1.12 -45.62 -42.11
N ARG A 172 -1.31 -46.91 -41.85
CA ARG A 172 -2.62 -47.55 -41.77
C ARG A 172 -2.88 -48.05 -40.35
N ILE A 173 -3.93 -47.53 -39.72
CA ILE A 173 -4.35 -47.98 -38.38
C ILE A 173 -5.32 -49.15 -38.52
N GLN A 174 -4.97 -50.27 -37.87
CA GLN A 174 -5.70 -51.53 -37.93
C GLN A 174 -6.82 -51.62 -36.89
N LYS A 175 -7.73 -52.58 -37.11
CA LYS A 175 -8.77 -52.95 -36.15
C LYS A 175 -8.15 -53.26 -34.77
N GLY A 176 -8.76 -52.72 -33.72
CA GLY A 176 -8.35 -52.91 -32.33
C GLY A 176 -7.50 -51.78 -31.76
N ALA A 177 -6.95 -50.88 -32.59
CA ALA A 177 -6.31 -49.65 -32.11
C ALA A 177 -7.33 -48.65 -31.55
N SER A 178 -6.93 -47.86 -30.56
CA SER A 178 -7.72 -46.73 -30.03
C SER A 178 -7.44 -45.44 -30.80
N ILE A 179 -8.47 -44.64 -31.02
CA ILE A 179 -8.39 -43.25 -31.50
C ILE A 179 -9.19 -42.32 -30.61
N TYR A 180 -8.91 -41.02 -30.70
CA TYR A 180 -9.71 -39.97 -30.06
C TYR A 180 -10.63 -39.30 -31.07
N VAL A 181 -11.94 -39.33 -30.80
CA VAL A 181 -12.96 -38.68 -31.62
C VAL A 181 -13.49 -37.42 -30.93
N PRO A 182 -13.44 -36.25 -31.59
CA PRO A 182 -14.05 -35.02 -31.08
C PRO A 182 -15.56 -35.13 -30.88
N LYS A 183 -16.05 -34.63 -29.74
CA LYS A 183 -17.47 -34.38 -29.46
C LYS A 183 -17.65 -33.02 -28.77
N ALA A 184 -18.87 -32.51 -28.75
CA ALA A 184 -19.19 -31.24 -28.10
C ALA A 184 -20.22 -31.43 -26.99
N LEU A 185 -20.06 -30.70 -25.90
CA LEU A 185 -21.01 -30.59 -24.80
C LEU A 185 -21.57 -29.16 -24.74
N ARG A 186 -22.88 -29.05 -24.49
CA ARG A 186 -23.50 -27.76 -24.18
C ARG A 186 -23.32 -27.49 -22.69
N PHE A 187 -22.46 -26.55 -22.36
CA PHE A 187 -22.23 -26.12 -20.99
C PHE A 187 -23.28 -25.09 -20.57
N ASP A 188 -23.46 -24.91 -19.27
CA ASP A 188 -24.56 -24.16 -18.66
C ASP A 188 -24.11 -22.91 -17.90
N ARG A 189 -22.82 -22.56 -17.96
CA ARG A 189 -22.27 -21.26 -17.52
C ARG A 189 -21.92 -20.46 -18.76
N LEU A 190 -22.82 -19.55 -19.13
CA LEU A 190 -22.73 -18.77 -20.38
C LEU A 190 -22.31 -17.31 -20.13
N VAL A 191 -22.14 -16.91 -18.87
CA VAL A 191 -21.92 -15.52 -18.43
C VAL A 191 -20.68 -15.46 -17.55
N ALA A 192 -19.92 -14.37 -17.69
CA ALA A 192 -18.77 -14.04 -16.84
C ALA A 192 -18.58 -12.51 -16.75
N GLY A 193 -17.90 -12.05 -15.69
CA GLY A 193 -17.37 -10.69 -15.58
C GLY A 193 -16.08 -10.58 -16.40
N GLN A 194 -16.17 -10.01 -17.59
CA GLN A 194 -15.06 -10.00 -18.55
C GLN A 194 -14.50 -8.59 -18.67
N VAL A 195 -13.17 -8.45 -18.80
CA VAL A 195 -12.53 -7.16 -19.12
C VAL A 195 -13.21 -6.57 -20.38
N PRO A 196 -13.40 -5.23 -20.47
CA PRO A 196 -14.14 -4.62 -21.58
C PRO A 196 -13.60 -5.03 -22.95
N SER A 197 -14.48 -5.41 -23.87
CA SER A 197 -14.07 -5.89 -25.19
C SER A 197 -13.35 -4.79 -25.97
N GLY A 198 -12.19 -5.13 -26.54
CA GLY A 198 -11.30 -4.19 -27.20
C GLY A 198 -10.19 -3.61 -26.31
N TRP A 199 -10.17 -3.93 -25.00
CA TRP A 199 -9.02 -3.68 -24.14
C TRP A 199 -7.76 -4.36 -24.74
N ASP A 200 -6.66 -3.62 -24.80
CA ASP A 200 -5.39 -4.09 -25.34
C ASP A 200 -4.24 -3.41 -24.61
N ALA A 201 -3.31 -4.21 -24.06
CA ALA A 201 -2.12 -3.74 -23.36
C ALA A 201 -1.23 -2.85 -24.25
N ARG A 202 -1.24 -3.06 -25.57
CA ARG A 202 -0.52 -2.23 -26.55
C ARG A 202 -1.00 -0.80 -26.56
N ARG A 203 -2.29 -0.56 -26.31
CA ARG A 203 -2.85 0.79 -26.19
C ARG A 203 -2.34 1.52 -24.95
N TYR A 204 -2.02 0.77 -23.91
CA TYR A 204 -1.31 1.28 -22.74
C TYR A 204 0.20 1.42 -22.99
N GLY A 205 0.74 0.95 -24.12
CA GLY A 205 2.14 1.09 -24.47
C GLY A 205 3.03 -0.09 -24.07
N VAL A 206 2.44 -1.24 -23.74
CA VAL A 206 3.21 -2.49 -23.64
C VAL A 206 3.74 -2.86 -25.03
N PRO A 207 5.06 -3.10 -25.20
CA PRO A 207 5.65 -3.51 -26.47
C PRO A 207 5.08 -4.84 -27.00
N ASP A 208 5.05 -5.00 -28.33
CA ASP A 208 4.48 -6.18 -29.00
C ASP A 208 5.16 -7.49 -28.57
N ASP A 209 6.49 -7.49 -28.46
CA ASP A 209 7.27 -8.65 -28.03
C ASP A 209 6.89 -9.13 -26.63
N ILE A 210 6.64 -8.20 -25.70
CA ILE A 210 6.17 -8.52 -24.35
C ILE A 210 4.70 -8.98 -24.41
N ALA A 211 3.85 -8.26 -25.14
CA ALA A 211 2.42 -8.57 -25.24
C ALA A 211 2.14 -9.95 -25.85
N ASP A 212 2.99 -10.42 -26.75
CA ASP A 212 2.88 -11.74 -27.38
C ASP A 212 3.55 -12.87 -26.56
N GLN A 213 4.57 -12.54 -25.76
CA GLN A 213 5.32 -13.51 -24.95
C GLN A 213 4.57 -13.94 -23.68
N VAL A 214 3.97 -12.99 -22.96
CA VAL A 214 3.49 -13.24 -21.59
C VAL A 214 2.05 -13.74 -21.54
N ASP A 215 1.67 -14.36 -20.42
CA ASP A 215 0.26 -14.69 -20.16
C ASP A 215 -0.59 -13.41 -20.02
N PRO A 216 -1.85 -13.37 -20.52
CA PRO A 216 -2.71 -12.20 -20.40
C PRO A 216 -2.84 -11.63 -18.97
N ILE A 217 -2.79 -12.50 -17.95
CA ILE A 217 -2.87 -12.05 -16.56
C ILE A 217 -1.67 -11.17 -16.15
N THR A 218 -0.48 -11.39 -16.74
CA THR A 218 0.69 -10.53 -16.58
C THR A 218 0.40 -9.13 -17.10
N LEU A 219 -0.30 -9.00 -18.22
CA LEU A 219 -0.64 -7.70 -18.81
C LEU A 219 -1.59 -6.91 -17.90
N TYR A 220 -2.60 -7.57 -17.32
CA TYR A 220 -3.50 -6.94 -16.36
C TYR A 220 -2.75 -6.48 -15.10
N ALA A 221 -1.86 -7.33 -14.57
CA ALA A 221 -1.05 -7.00 -13.39
C ALA A 221 -0.08 -5.84 -13.66
N LEU A 222 0.54 -5.80 -14.85
CA LEU A 222 1.46 -4.75 -15.26
C LEU A 222 0.75 -3.39 -15.39
N VAL A 223 -0.38 -3.33 -16.10
CA VAL A 223 -1.16 -2.10 -16.24
C VAL A 223 -1.72 -1.65 -14.90
N SER A 224 -2.23 -2.57 -14.07
CA SER A 224 -2.73 -2.26 -12.71
C SER A 224 -1.62 -1.68 -11.83
N THR A 225 -0.39 -2.20 -11.94
CA THR A 225 0.76 -1.68 -11.18
C THR A 225 1.11 -0.27 -11.60
N VAL A 226 1.14 0.03 -12.90
CA VAL A 226 1.38 1.40 -13.39
C VAL A 226 0.28 2.34 -12.94
N GLU A 227 -1.00 1.94 -13.00
CA GLU A 227 -2.10 2.74 -12.46
C GLU A 227 -1.93 3.01 -10.96
N ALA A 228 -1.52 2.00 -10.18
CA ALA A 228 -1.27 2.14 -8.74
C ALA A 228 -0.11 3.10 -8.43
N LEU A 229 0.97 3.07 -9.22
CA LEU A 229 2.10 3.99 -9.08
C LEU A 229 1.70 5.43 -9.45
N VAL A 230 0.99 5.62 -10.56
CA VAL A 230 0.53 6.94 -11.01
C VAL A 230 -0.48 7.53 -10.02
N SER A 231 -1.38 6.71 -9.46
CA SER A 231 -2.31 7.15 -8.42
C SER A 231 -1.63 7.44 -7.07
N SER A 232 -0.44 6.85 -6.83
CA SER A 232 0.50 7.20 -5.74
C SER A 232 1.36 8.44 -6.06
N GLY A 233 1.21 9.07 -7.23
CA GLY A 233 2.05 10.24 -7.55
C GLY A 233 3.49 9.91 -7.91
N VAL A 234 3.75 8.66 -8.31
CA VAL A 234 5.05 8.15 -8.76
C VAL A 234 4.96 7.83 -10.25
N THR A 235 5.52 8.71 -11.09
CA THR A 235 5.48 8.56 -12.55
C THR A 235 6.68 7.82 -13.13
N ASP A 236 7.74 7.67 -12.34
CA ASP A 236 8.91 6.85 -12.64
C ASP A 236 9.25 6.02 -11.38
N PRO A 237 9.12 4.68 -11.41
CA PRO A 237 9.40 3.85 -10.24
C PRO A 237 10.82 3.99 -9.69
N TYR A 238 11.81 4.39 -10.50
CA TYR A 238 13.18 4.58 -10.01
C TYR A 238 13.32 5.78 -9.07
N GLU A 239 12.30 6.65 -9.00
CA GLU A 239 12.22 7.70 -7.98
C GLU A 239 12.28 7.14 -6.56
N PHE A 240 11.77 5.92 -6.31
CA PHE A 240 11.88 5.30 -4.99
C PHE A 240 13.32 5.30 -4.47
N TYR A 241 14.29 5.08 -5.36
CA TYR A 241 15.70 4.96 -5.00
C TYR A 241 16.37 6.28 -4.64
N GLU A 242 15.70 7.43 -4.82
CA GLU A 242 16.10 8.68 -4.17
C GLU A 242 15.92 8.61 -2.64
N TYR A 243 14.89 7.90 -2.18
CA TYR A 243 14.48 7.87 -0.78
C TYR A 243 14.93 6.61 -0.06
N VAL A 244 14.87 5.47 -0.73
CA VAL A 244 15.11 4.14 -0.14
C VAL A 244 16.23 3.40 -0.88
N HIS A 245 16.79 2.39 -0.22
CA HIS A 245 17.76 1.51 -0.86
C HIS A 245 17.07 0.56 -1.86
N VAL A 246 17.81 0.05 -2.86
CA VAL A 246 17.24 -0.89 -3.87
C VAL A 246 16.69 -2.18 -3.27
N SER A 247 17.14 -2.55 -2.06
CA SER A 247 16.63 -3.70 -1.31
C SER A 247 15.36 -3.40 -0.49
N GLU A 248 14.89 -2.16 -0.45
CA GLU A 248 13.77 -1.73 0.41
C GLU A 248 12.46 -1.52 -0.39
N VAL A 249 12.43 -1.92 -1.67
CA VAL A 249 11.22 -1.96 -2.50
C VAL A 249 10.87 -3.43 -2.75
N GLY A 250 9.72 -3.89 -2.24
CA GLY A 250 9.28 -5.28 -2.32
C GLY A 250 8.04 -5.48 -3.20
N ASN A 251 7.76 -6.75 -3.53
CA ASN A 251 6.55 -7.17 -4.20
C ASN A 251 5.96 -8.42 -3.55
N THR A 252 4.69 -8.34 -3.19
CA THR A 252 3.92 -9.38 -2.51
C THR A 252 2.64 -9.73 -3.23
N ALA A 253 2.40 -9.18 -4.42
CA ALA A 253 1.22 -9.52 -5.23
C ALA A 253 1.24 -11.03 -5.55
N GLY A 254 0.06 -11.65 -5.54
CA GLY A 254 -0.10 -13.09 -5.77
C GLY A 254 -1.34 -13.43 -6.59
N GLY A 255 -1.50 -14.71 -6.92
CA GLY A 255 -2.67 -15.23 -7.64
C GLY A 255 -3.15 -16.55 -7.07
N GLY A 256 -4.37 -16.96 -7.39
CA GLY A 256 -4.92 -18.25 -7.02
C GLY A 256 -4.47 -19.37 -7.96
N MET A 257 -4.42 -19.09 -9.27
CA MET A 257 -4.18 -20.09 -10.32
C MET A 257 -3.02 -19.75 -11.27
N GLY A 258 -2.56 -18.49 -11.31
CA GLY A 258 -1.43 -18.07 -12.15
C GLY A 258 -1.83 -17.89 -13.62
N GLY A 259 -0.89 -18.18 -14.53
CA GLY A 259 -1.09 -18.03 -15.99
C GLY A 259 -1.96 -19.15 -16.58
N MET A 260 -3.27 -19.01 -16.51
CA MET A 260 -4.23 -20.06 -16.90
C MET A 260 -4.19 -20.39 -18.40
N LEU A 261 -3.98 -19.40 -19.27
CA LEU A 261 -3.85 -19.65 -20.71
C LEU A 261 -2.56 -20.43 -21.00
N SER A 262 -1.47 -20.10 -20.31
CA SER A 262 -0.20 -20.82 -20.42
C SER A 262 -0.31 -22.26 -19.89
N LEU A 263 -1.04 -22.49 -18.79
CA LEU A 263 -1.39 -23.84 -18.32
C LEU A 263 -2.18 -24.62 -19.37
N GLN A 264 -3.19 -23.99 -19.99
CA GLN A 264 -3.99 -24.61 -21.05
C GLN A 264 -3.10 -25.01 -22.25
N LYS A 265 -2.24 -24.11 -22.73
CA LYS A 265 -1.29 -24.40 -23.80
C LYS A 265 -0.38 -25.57 -23.43
N MET A 266 0.19 -25.56 -22.23
CA MET A 266 1.12 -26.60 -21.77
C MET A 266 0.48 -27.99 -21.67
N PHE A 267 -0.71 -28.11 -21.06
CA PHE A 267 -1.34 -29.41 -20.83
C PHE A 267 -2.18 -29.89 -22.01
N LYS A 268 -3.03 -29.03 -22.58
CA LYS A 268 -3.97 -29.37 -23.65
C LYS A 268 -3.36 -29.10 -25.02
N GLY A 269 -2.73 -27.94 -25.20
CA GLY A 269 -2.11 -27.59 -26.48
C GLY A 269 -1.01 -28.58 -26.87
N ARG A 270 -0.15 -28.96 -25.92
CA ARG A 270 1.00 -29.84 -26.19
C ARG A 270 0.57 -31.28 -26.46
N LEU A 271 -0.47 -31.75 -25.77
CA LEU A 271 -1.11 -33.04 -26.04
C LEU A 271 -1.68 -33.12 -27.46
N LEU A 272 -2.14 -31.98 -28.00
CA LEU A 272 -2.69 -31.85 -29.35
C LEU A 272 -1.66 -31.39 -30.39
N GLU A 273 -0.37 -31.39 -30.04
CA GLU A 273 0.73 -30.91 -30.90
C GLU A 273 0.51 -29.52 -31.50
N LYS A 274 -0.19 -28.63 -30.79
CA LYS A 274 -0.33 -27.24 -31.21
C LYS A 274 0.98 -26.48 -31.05
N PRO A 275 1.34 -25.58 -31.99
CA PRO A 275 2.51 -24.72 -31.84
C PRO A 275 2.42 -23.86 -30.56
N MET A 276 3.51 -23.77 -29.81
CA MET A 276 3.63 -22.89 -28.64
C MET A 276 5.10 -22.51 -28.37
N ALA A 277 5.29 -21.45 -27.58
CA ALA A 277 6.60 -21.03 -27.12
C ALA A 277 7.27 -22.11 -26.26
N ALA A 278 8.59 -22.27 -26.40
CA ALA A 278 9.36 -23.29 -25.69
C ALA A 278 9.42 -23.06 -24.17
N ASP A 279 9.20 -21.82 -23.74
CA ASP A 279 9.25 -21.34 -22.36
C ASP A 279 7.86 -21.13 -21.72
N VAL A 280 6.78 -21.66 -22.33
CA VAL A 280 5.39 -21.53 -21.84
C VAL A 280 5.19 -21.91 -20.36
N LEU A 281 6.04 -22.80 -19.83
CA LEU A 281 6.01 -23.18 -18.42
C LEU A 281 6.27 -21.98 -17.50
N GLN A 282 7.21 -21.10 -17.83
CA GLN A 282 7.56 -19.98 -16.95
C GLN A 282 6.38 -19.01 -16.79
N GLU A 283 5.62 -18.79 -17.85
CA GLU A 283 4.45 -17.88 -17.86
C GLU A 283 3.26 -18.46 -17.09
N SER A 284 3.28 -19.74 -16.72
CA SER A 284 2.26 -20.36 -15.89
C SER A 284 2.44 -20.08 -14.39
N PHE A 285 3.66 -19.81 -13.93
CA PHE A 285 3.93 -19.68 -12.50
C PHE A 285 3.30 -18.42 -11.91
N ILE A 286 2.72 -18.57 -10.72
CA ILE A 286 2.04 -17.47 -10.02
C ILE A 286 3.01 -16.30 -9.75
N ASN A 287 4.29 -16.57 -9.47
CA ASN A 287 5.29 -15.53 -9.17
C ASN A 287 5.87 -14.84 -10.42
N THR A 288 5.49 -15.26 -11.63
CA THR A 288 6.01 -14.66 -12.87
C THR A 288 5.43 -13.27 -13.12
N MET A 289 4.18 -13.01 -12.73
CA MET A 289 3.59 -11.66 -12.84
C MET A 289 4.38 -10.62 -12.00
N PRO A 290 4.67 -10.84 -10.69
CA PRO A 290 5.60 -10.03 -9.91
C PRO A 290 7.01 -9.92 -10.51
N ALA A 291 7.52 -11.00 -11.12
CA ALA A 291 8.83 -11.00 -11.76
C ALA A 291 8.87 -10.04 -12.96
N TRP A 292 7.87 -10.09 -13.85
CA TRP A 292 7.74 -9.16 -14.97
C TRP A 292 7.59 -7.71 -14.50
N ILE A 293 6.83 -7.45 -13.43
CA ILE A 293 6.75 -6.12 -12.81
C ILE A 293 8.16 -5.64 -12.37
N ASN A 294 8.95 -6.50 -11.75
CA ASN A 294 10.30 -6.13 -11.34
C ASN A 294 11.23 -5.90 -12.54
N MET A 295 11.20 -6.81 -13.52
CA MET A 295 12.06 -6.78 -14.71
C MET A 295 11.76 -5.59 -15.63
N LEU A 296 10.49 -5.18 -15.73
CA LEU A 296 10.06 -4.13 -16.66
C LEU A 296 9.94 -2.75 -16.02
N LEU A 297 9.71 -2.65 -14.70
CA LEU A 297 9.40 -1.38 -14.03
C LEU A 297 10.33 -1.05 -12.86
N LEU A 298 10.46 -1.97 -11.89
CA LEU A 298 11.01 -1.61 -10.57
C LEU A 298 12.53 -1.74 -10.52
N SER A 299 13.11 -2.81 -11.09
CA SER A 299 14.52 -3.19 -10.91
C SER A 299 14.97 -3.19 -9.43
N SER A 300 14.09 -3.65 -8.54
CA SER A 300 14.38 -3.76 -7.12
C SER A 300 15.14 -5.05 -6.82
N SER A 301 15.90 -5.01 -5.73
CA SER A 301 16.55 -6.17 -5.11
C SER A 301 15.96 -6.42 -3.72
N GLY A 302 14.68 -6.07 -3.52
CA GLY A 302 13.98 -6.21 -2.25
C GLY A 302 13.16 -7.50 -2.15
N PRO A 303 12.32 -7.62 -1.11
CA PRO A 303 11.57 -8.85 -0.85
C PRO A 303 10.59 -9.20 -1.97
N ILE A 304 10.58 -10.48 -2.38
CA ILE A 304 9.57 -11.08 -3.26
C ILE A 304 8.89 -12.24 -2.52
N LYS A 305 7.60 -12.11 -2.21
CA LYS A 305 6.82 -13.11 -1.45
C LYS A 305 5.44 -13.25 -2.07
N THR A 306 5.25 -14.22 -2.96
CA THR A 306 4.03 -14.37 -3.76
C THR A 306 3.05 -15.36 -3.09
N PRO A 307 1.97 -14.90 -2.45
CA PRO A 307 1.01 -15.77 -1.77
C PRO A 307 0.07 -16.51 -2.72
N VAL A 308 -0.54 -17.59 -2.21
CA VAL A 308 -1.60 -18.36 -2.86
C VAL A 308 -2.67 -18.68 -1.82
N GLY A 309 -3.66 -17.80 -1.70
CA GLY A 309 -4.78 -17.88 -0.77
C GLY A 309 -6.14 -18.09 -1.45
N ALA A 310 -6.14 -18.64 -2.67
CA ALA A 310 -7.33 -18.75 -3.52
C ALA A 310 -8.08 -17.40 -3.64
N CYS A 311 -9.34 -17.32 -3.23
CA CYS A 311 -10.14 -16.08 -3.27
C CYS A 311 -9.68 -15.01 -2.27
N ALA A 312 -8.85 -15.37 -1.29
CA ALA A 312 -8.31 -14.47 -0.28
C ALA A 312 -6.86 -14.03 -0.54
N THR A 313 -6.25 -14.43 -1.67
CA THR A 313 -4.84 -14.12 -1.98
C THR A 313 -4.50 -12.64 -1.83
N ALA A 314 -5.34 -11.72 -2.32
CA ALA A 314 -5.07 -10.30 -2.16
C ALA A 314 -5.10 -9.82 -0.70
N ALA A 315 -5.91 -10.43 0.18
CA ALA A 315 -5.91 -10.09 1.60
C ALA A 315 -4.63 -10.61 2.30
N GLU A 316 -4.22 -11.84 1.98
CA GLU A 316 -2.95 -12.42 2.43
C GLU A 316 -1.75 -11.61 1.92
N SER A 317 -1.80 -11.15 0.68
CA SER A 317 -0.79 -10.26 0.08
C SER A 317 -0.62 -8.97 0.89
N VAL A 318 -1.73 -8.33 1.29
CA VAL A 318 -1.69 -7.11 2.11
C VAL A 318 -1.12 -7.39 3.51
N GLU A 319 -1.48 -8.52 4.14
CA GLU A 319 -0.88 -8.92 5.43
C GLU A 319 0.64 -9.14 5.31
N ILE A 320 1.08 -9.89 4.31
CA ILE A 320 2.51 -10.13 4.05
C ILE A 320 3.22 -8.81 3.75
N ALA A 321 2.59 -7.87 3.05
CA ALA A 321 3.14 -6.54 2.79
C ALA A 321 3.33 -5.74 4.09
N VAL A 322 2.30 -5.69 4.95
CA VAL A 322 2.35 -5.03 6.26
C VAL A 322 3.48 -5.63 7.10
N ASP A 323 3.57 -6.96 7.22
CA ASP A 323 4.63 -7.62 7.98
C ASP A 323 6.03 -7.37 7.40
N THR A 324 6.13 -7.27 6.07
CA THR A 324 7.40 -6.97 5.39
C THR A 324 7.87 -5.53 5.66
N LEU A 325 6.94 -4.57 5.72
CA LEU A 325 7.22 -3.19 6.11
C LEU A 325 7.60 -3.09 7.59
N LEU A 326 6.79 -3.69 8.47
CA LEU A 326 6.98 -3.63 9.93
C LEU A 326 8.23 -4.39 10.41
N SER A 327 8.70 -5.39 9.65
CA SER A 327 9.97 -6.07 9.93
C SER A 327 11.21 -5.29 9.45
N GLY A 328 11.04 -4.14 8.78
CA GLY A 328 12.12 -3.31 8.24
C GLY A 328 12.81 -3.91 7.00
N LYS A 329 12.26 -4.98 6.41
CA LYS A 329 12.79 -5.58 5.18
C LYS A 329 12.48 -4.76 3.94
N ALA A 330 11.45 -3.94 3.98
CA ALA A 330 11.08 -2.99 2.94
C ALA A 330 10.51 -1.70 3.55
N LYS A 331 10.43 -0.66 2.73
CA LYS A 331 9.74 0.60 3.02
C LYS A 331 8.67 0.95 1.98
N VAL A 332 8.74 0.32 0.82
CA VAL A 332 7.70 0.32 -0.22
C VAL A 332 7.39 -1.12 -0.56
N VAL A 333 6.11 -1.49 -0.63
CA VAL A 333 5.69 -2.82 -1.08
C VAL A 333 4.54 -2.70 -2.07
N ILE A 334 4.71 -3.30 -3.24
CA ILE A 334 3.63 -3.56 -4.18
C ILE A 334 2.88 -4.81 -3.69
N CYS A 335 1.57 -4.74 -3.53
CA CYS A 335 0.74 -5.86 -3.08
C CYS A 335 -0.56 -5.92 -3.88
N GLY A 336 -1.33 -7.00 -3.73
CA GLY A 336 -2.63 -7.16 -4.37
C GLY A 336 -2.84 -8.57 -4.90
N GLY A 337 -3.70 -8.71 -5.90
CA GLY A 337 -3.97 -10.01 -6.49
C GLY A 337 -4.44 -9.97 -7.93
N TYR A 338 -4.31 -11.11 -8.60
CA TYR A 338 -4.65 -11.29 -10.01
C TYR A 338 -5.12 -12.73 -10.25
N ASP A 339 -6.12 -12.92 -11.11
CA ASP A 339 -6.44 -14.21 -11.72
C ASP A 339 -7.28 -14.03 -12.99
N ASP A 340 -7.08 -14.94 -13.94
CA ASP A 340 -7.78 -14.92 -15.23
C ASP A 340 -9.05 -15.79 -15.28
N PHE A 341 -9.88 -15.63 -16.29
CA PHE A 341 -11.00 -16.53 -16.61
C PHE A 341 -10.65 -17.36 -17.85
N GLN A 342 -10.74 -18.69 -17.76
CA GLN A 342 -10.50 -19.60 -18.88
C GLN A 342 -11.47 -20.78 -18.85
N GLU A 343 -11.59 -21.47 -20.00
CA GLU A 343 -12.50 -22.60 -20.23
C GLU A 343 -12.44 -23.67 -19.12
N GLU A 344 -11.24 -24.10 -18.75
CA GLU A 344 -11.04 -25.19 -17.80
C GLU A 344 -11.45 -24.80 -16.37
N GLY A 345 -11.09 -23.58 -15.93
CA GLY A 345 -11.47 -23.08 -14.61
C GLY A 345 -12.99 -22.93 -14.45
N SER A 346 -13.64 -22.36 -15.47
CA SER A 346 -15.09 -22.20 -15.51
C SER A 346 -15.83 -23.53 -15.39
N TYR A 347 -15.34 -24.55 -16.11
CA TYR A 347 -15.90 -25.90 -16.08
C TYR A 347 -15.74 -26.57 -14.70
N GLU A 348 -14.58 -26.44 -14.07
CA GLU A 348 -14.35 -27.07 -12.76
C GLU A 348 -15.11 -26.38 -11.62
N PHE A 349 -15.24 -25.05 -11.63
CA PHE A 349 -16.10 -24.35 -10.66
C PHE A 349 -17.57 -24.76 -10.78
N ALA A 350 -18.03 -25.06 -11.99
CA ALA A 350 -19.38 -25.59 -12.21
C ALA A 350 -19.55 -27.02 -11.69
N ASN A 351 -18.55 -27.88 -11.87
CA ASN A 351 -18.54 -29.24 -11.30
C ASN A 351 -18.61 -29.21 -9.76
N MET A 352 -17.96 -28.21 -9.15
CA MET A 352 -18.04 -27.94 -7.71
C MET A 352 -19.37 -27.30 -7.27
N LYS A 353 -20.24 -26.94 -8.22
CA LYS A 353 -21.50 -26.20 -7.99
C LYS A 353 -21.29 -24.88 -7.27
N ALA A 354 -20.15 -24.23 -7.51
CA ALA A 354 -19.80 -22.96 -6.87
C ALA A 354 -20.35 -21.75 -7.66
N THR A 355 -20.35 -21.84 -8.99
CA THR A 355 -20.85 -20.79 -9.90
C THR A 355 -22.34 -20.93 -10.21
N SER A 356 -22.99 -19.78 -10.40
CA SER A 356 -24.40 -19.71 -10.82
C SER A 356 -24.63 -20.44 -12.14
N ASN A 357 -25.69 -21.25 -12.23
CA ASN A 357 -26.11 -21.90 -13.47
C ASN A 357 -26.87 -20.90 -14.36
N THR A 358 -26.29 -20.46 -15.47
CA THR A 358 -26.87 -19.44 -16.33
C THR A 358 -28.19 -19.87 -16.97
N VAL A 359 -28.33 -21.15 -17.34
CA VAL A 359 -29.57 -21.66 -17.95
C VAL A 359 -30.73 -21.56 -16.95
N ASP A 360 -30.50 -21.94 -15.70
CA ASP A 360 -31.51 -21.83 -14.65
C ASP A 360 -31.86 -20.37 -14.33
N GLU A 361 -30.87 -19.48 -14.38
CA GLU A 361 -31.06 -18.04 -14.12
C GLU A 361 -31.89 -17.36 -15.21
N LEU A 362 -31.61 -17.66 -16.47
CA LEU A 362 -32.41 -17.20 -17.61
C LEU A 362 -33.84 -17.74 -17.53
N ALA A 363 -34.01 -19.00 -17.13
CA ALA A 363 -35.34 -19.60 -16.93
C ALA A 363 -36.15 -18.92 -15.80
N ARG A 364 -35.47 -18.23 -14.88
CA ARG A 364 -36.08 -17.38 -13.84
C ARG A 364 -36.24 -15.91 -14.27
N GLY A 365 -35.93 -15.57 -15.52
CA GLY A 365 -36.06 -14.23 -16.06
C GLY A 365 -34.95 -13.25 -15.62
N ARG A 366 -33.79 -13.75 -15.16
CA ARG A 366 -32.65 -12.90 -14.78
C ARG A 366 -31.80 -12.56 -15.99
N GLU A 367 -31.44 -11.30 -16.14
CA GLU A 367 -30.42 -10.88 -17.10
C GLU A 367 -29.01 -11.12 -16.54
N PRO A 368 -27.96 -11.23 -17.38
CA PRO A 368 -26.58 -11.44 -16.93
C PRO A 368 -26.14 -10.52 -15.79
N ARG A 369 -26.50 -9.23 -15.87
CA ARG A 369 -26.20 -8.22 -14.84
C ARG A 369 -26.80 -8.51 -13.47
N ASP A 370 -27.89 -9.29 -13.39
CA ASP A 370 -28.60 -9.61 -12.15
C ASP A 370 -28.17 -10.96 -11.53
N MET A 371 -27.29 -11.70 -12.23
CA MET A 371 -26.92 -13.07 -11.84
C MET A 371 -25.99 -13.11 -10.62
N CYS A 372 -25.23 -12.04 -10.36
CA CYS A 372 -24.49 -11.89 -9.11
C CYS A 372 -25.26 -10.99 -8.14
N ARG A 373 -25.86 -11.59 -7.11
CA ARG A 373 -26.74 -10.88 -6.17
C ARG A 373 -26.50 -11.31 -4.71
N PRO A 374 -25.38 -10.86 -4.11
CA PRO A 374 -25.02 -11.23 -2.75
C PRO A 374 -26.12 -10.91 -1.74
N CYS A 375 -26.25 -11.74 -0.71
CA CYS A 375 -27.22 -11.62 0.39
C CYS A 375 -28.71 -11.63 0.00
N THR A 376 -29.05 -11.91 -1.26
CA THR A 376 -30.46 -12.08 -1.67
C THR A 376 -31.03 -13.44 -1.29
N ASP A 377 -32.34 -13.53 -1.16
CA ASP A 377 -33.10 -14.78 -0.96
C ASP A 377 -32.90 -15.81 -2.09
N THR A 378 -32.74 -15.32 -3.33
CA THR A 378 -32.64 -16.14 -4.53
C THR A 378 -31.21 -16.30 -5.05
N ARG A 379 -30.18 -15.92 -4.28
CA ARG A 379 -28.78 -16.11 -4.69
C ARG A 379 -28.45 -17.60 -4.96
N ALA A 380 -27.71 -17.86 -6.04
CA ALA A 380 -27.61 -19.19 -6.62
C ALA A 380 -26.17 -19.66 -6.93
N GLY A 381 -25.16 -18.94 -6.46
CA GLY A 381 -23.76 -19.19 -6.80
C GLY A 381 -23.04 -17.88 -7.15
N PHE A 382 -21.72 -17.93 -7.23
CA PHE A 382 -20.95 -16.76 -7.63
C PHE A 382 -20.86 -16.60 -9.16
N MET A 383 -20.60 -15.38 -9.62
CA MET A 383 -20.30 -15.09 -11.01
C MET A 383 -18.78 -14.98 -11.18
N GLU A 384 -18.16 -15.82 -12.00
CA GLU A 384 -16.70 -15.75 -12.20
C GLU A 384 -16.32 -14.50 -13.02
N ALA A 385 -15.21 -13.87 -12.69
CA ALA A 385 -14.67 -12.71 -13.40
C ALA A 385 -13.15 -12.82 -13.59
N GLN A 386 -12.53 -11.91 -14.34
CA GLN A 386 -11.07 -11.89 -14.56
C GLN A 386 -10.48 -10.51 -14.27
N GLY A 387 -9.19 -10.47 -13.94
CA GLY A 387 -8.42 -9.24 -13.89
C GLY A 387 -7.39 -9.18 -12.76
N ALA A 388 -6.94 -7.97 -12.45
CA ALA A 388 -5.93 -7.69 -11.43
C ALA A 388 -6.30 -6.45 -10.62
N GLY A 389 -5.83 -6.39 -9.37
CA GLY A 389 -5.88 -5.21 -8.52
C GLY A 389 -4.58 -5.09 -7.73
N ILE A 390 -3.98 -3.91 -7.72
CA ILE A 390 -2.66 -3.66 -7.11
C ILE A 390 -2.73 -2.42 -6.23
N GLN A 391 -2.05 -2.47 -5.08
CA GLN A 391 -1.86 -1.35 -4.16
C GLN A 391 -0.36 -1.09 -3.92
N VAL A 392 -0.03 0.17 -3.61
CA VAL A 392 1.31 0.59 -3.18
C VAL A 392 1.25 0.94 -1.70
N LEU A 393 1.87 0.10 -0.86
CA LEU A 393 1.97 0.33 0.58
C LEU A 393 3.33 0.90 0.94
N MET A 394 3.34 1.83 1.90
CA MET A 394 4.56 2.42 2.45
C MET A 394 4.44 2.58 3.97
N THR A 395 5.57 2.80 4.64
CA THR A 395 5.54 3.41 5.97
C THR A 395 5.05 4.86 5.85
N ALA A 396 4.29 5.34 6.84
CA ALA A 396 3.77 6.70 6.85
C ALA A 396 4.90 7.74 6.83
N ASP A 397 6.00 7.47 7.54
CA ASP A 397 7.21 8.31 7.51
C ASP A 397 7.72 8.53 6.07
N LEU A 398 7.88 7.45 5.31
CA LEU A 398 8.33 7.55 3.92
C LEU A 398 7.30 8.27 3.05
N ALA A 399 6.02 7.94 3.20
CA ALA A 399 4.96 8.54 2.41
C ALA A 399 4.91 10.08 2.58
N LEU A 400 5.01 10.55 3.83
CA LEU A 400 5.11 11.97 4.17
C LEU A 400 6.39 12.60 3.61
N LYS A 401 7.52 11.89 3.69
CA LYS A 401 8.82 12.36 3.17
C LYS A 401 8.84 12.49 1.65
N MET A 402 8.25 11.55 0.93
CA MET A 402 8.10 11.63 -0.51
C MET A 402 7.05 12.67 -0.91
N GLY A 403 6.04 12.89 -0.06
CA GLY A 403 4.88 13.71 -0.37
C GLY A 403 3.88 13.00 -1.29
N VAL A 404 3.87 11.67 -1.32
CA VAL A 404 2.86 10.89 -2.05
C VAL A 404 1.51 11.02 -1.35
N PRO A 405 0.38 10.91 -2.08
CA PRO A 405 -0.91 10.99 -1.43
C PRO A 405 -1.13 9.75 -0.55
N ILE A 406 -1.94 9.89 0.50
CA ILE A 406 -2.23 8.83 1.46
C ILE A 406 -3.74 8.57 1.41
N ARG A 407 -4.12 7.39 0.91
CA ARG A 407 -5.52 6.97 0.69
C ARG A 407 -6.18 6.40 1.95
N GLY A 408 -5.37 5.87 2.86
CA GLY A 408 -5.86 5.26 4.08
C GLY A 408 -4.73 4.57 4.84
N ILE A 409 -4.99 4.32 6.12
CA ILE A 409 -4.08 3.62 7.04
C ILE A 409 -4.52 2.17 7.10
N VAL A 410 -3.58 1.23 6.90
CA VAL A 410 -3.83 -0.20 7.13
C VAL A 410 -3.56 -0.47 8.62
N ALA A 411 -4.62 -0.45 9.42
CA ALA A 411 -4.52 -0.49 10.88
C ALA A 411 -4.44 -1.92 11.43
N HIS A 412 -5.09 -2.88 10.75
CA HIS A 412 -5.05 -4.30 11.10
C HIS A 412 -5.07 -5.15 9.83
N THR A 413 -4.33 -6.25 9.86
CA THR A 413 -4.41 -7.34 8.89
C THR A 413 -4.34 -8.66 9.65
N ALA A 414 -5.07 -9.66 9.18
CA ALA A 414 -4.96 -11.01 9.71
C ALA A 414 -5.43 -12.04 8.68
N THR A 415 -4.81 -13.22 8.72
CA THR A 415 -5.32 -14.44 8.11
C THR A 415 -5.62 -15.52 9.16
N ALA A 416 -6.58 -16.38 8.84
CA ALA A 416 -6.97 -17.47 9.73
C ALA A 416 -7.48 -18.69 8.95
N THR A 417 -7.02 -19.87 9.38
CA THR A 417 -7.68 -21.15 9.07
C THR A 417 -8.86 -21.38 10.01
N ASP A 418 -9.66 -22.41 9.73
CA ASP A 418 -10.90 -22.67 10.47
C ASP A 418 -10.73 -23.77 11.51
N LYS A 419 -10.95 -25.02 11.11
CA LYS A 419 -11.03 -26.19 11.99
C LYS A 419 -10.99 -27.49 11.19
N ASN A 420 -10.97 -28.61 11.90
CA ASN A 420 -11.13 -29.93 11.27
C ASN A 420 -12.38 -29.99 10.38
N GLY A 421 -12.18 -30.45 9.14
CA GLY A 421 -13.24 -30.58 8.14
C GLY A 421 -12.84 -31.54 7.01
N ARG A 422 -13.79 -31.79 6.11
CA ARG A 422 -13.60 -32.60 4.90
C ARG A 422 -14.09 -31.90 3.63
N SER A 423 -14.51 -30.64 3.74
CA SER A 423 -14.95 -29.80 2.61
C SER A 423 -14.01 -28.60 2.49
N VAL A 424 -13.08 -28.68 1.54
CA VAL A 424 -12.12 -27.61 1.20
C VAL A 424 -12.80 -26.29 0.79
N PRO A 425 -13.90 -26.27 0.01
CA PRO A 425 -14.53 -25.00 -0.41
C PRO A 425 -15.46 -24.40 0.64
N ALA A 426 -15.70 -25.07 1.78
CA ALA A 426 -16.60 -24.55 2.80
C ALA A 426 -15.95 -23.36 3.52
N PRO A 427 -16.59 -22.17 3.55
CA PRO A 427 -16.11 -21.06 4.36
C PRO A 427 -16.37 -21.34 5.83
N GLY A 428 -15.43 -20.93 6.70
CA GLY A 428 -15.59 -21.04 8.13
C GLY A 428 -15.42 -19.71 8.87
N GLN A 429 -15.22 -19.81 10.18
CA GLN A 429 -15.32 -18.71 11.12
C GLN A 429 -13.99 -18.42 11.86
N GLY A 430 -12.87 -18.97 11.40
CA GLY A 430 -11.56 -18.80 12.05
C GLY A 430 -11.16 -17.34 12.24
N ILE A 431 -11.55 -16.48 11.30
CA ILE A 431 -11.27 -15.04 11.35
C ILE A 431 -11.99 -14.31 12.50
N LEU A 432 -12.96 -14.94 13.19
CA LEU A 432 -13.51 -14.42 14.46
C LEU A 432 -12.42 -14.10 15.49
N THR A 433 -11.29 -14.80 15.41
CA THR A 433 -10.16 -14.66 16.34
C THR A 433 -9.50 -13.29 16.32
N THR A 434 -9.78 -12.42 15.35
CA THR A 434 -9.32 -11.01 15.37
C THR A 434 -10.11 -10.14 16.36
N ALA A 435 -11.28 -10.61 16.81
CA ALA A 435 -12.07 -10.01 17.89
C ALA A 435 -11.88 -10.71 19.25
N ARG A 436 -10.93 -11.65 19.38
CA ARG A 436 -10.76 -12.41 20.63
C ARG A 436 -10.34 -11.50 21.79
N GLU A 437 -11.10 -11.52 22.88
CA GLU A 437 -10.73 -10.88 24.14
C GLU A 437 -11.46 -11.53 25.32
N VAL A 438 -10.87 -11.45 26.50
CA VAL A 438 -11.47 -11.88 27.77
C VAL A 438 -12.23 -10.70 28.36
N SER A 439 -13.54 -10.88 28.57
CA SER A 439 -14.37 -9.87 29.22
C SER A 439 -13.90 -9.63 30.66
N THR A 440 -13.62 -8.37 30.99
CA THR A 440 -13.27 -7.92 32.34
C THR A 440 -14.39 -7.03 32.91
N LYS A 441 -14.43 -6.85 34.24
CA LYS A 441 -15.40 -5.94 34.89
C LYS A 441 -15.13 -4.46 34.60
N HIS A 442 -13.87 -4.13 34.34
CA HIS A 442 -13.39 -2.78 34.12
C HIS A 442 -12.54 -2.76 32.85
N VAL A 443 -12.67 -1.67 32.09
CA VAL A 443 -11.90 -1.44 30.88
C VAL A 443 -10.42 -1.27 31.24
N SER A 444 -9.52 -1.89 30.47
CA SER A 444 -8.09 -1.74 30.67
C SER A 444 -7.66 -0.27 30.48
N PRO A 445 -6.84 0.32 31.38
CA PRO A 445 -6.27 1.65 31.19
C PRO A 445 -5.47 1.81 29.89
N LEU A 446 -4.99 0.72 29.29
CA LEU A 446 -4.26 0.74 28.02
C LEU A 446 -5.15 1.17 26.83
N LEU A 447 -6.47 1.08 26.96
CA LEU A 447 -7.38 1.63 25.94
C LEU A 447 -7.53 3.16 26.04
N ASP A 448 -7.17 3.76 27.18
CA ASP A 448 -7.14 5.21 27.36
C ASP A 448 -5.83 5.79 26.81
N ILE A 449 -5.93 6.57 25.74
CA ILE A 449 -4.77 7.23 25.14
C ILE A 449 -4.12 8.25 26.09
N GLY A 450 -4.90 8.88 26.96
CA GLY A 450 -4.37 9.80 27.97
C GLY A 450 -3.50 9.08 29.00
N TYR A 451 -3.86 7.86 29.40
CA TYR A 451 -3.00 7.00 30.23
C TYR A 451 -1.69 6.69 29.52
N ARG A 452 -1.76 6.20 28.27
CA ARG A 452 -0.57 5.84 27.48
C ARG A 452 0.36 7.03 27.25
N ALA A 453 -0.19 8.22 26.97
CA ALA A 453 0.57 9.45 26.81
C ALA A 453 1.34 9.83 28.09
N ARG A 454 0.73 9.70 29.28
CA ARG A 454 1.41 9.96 30.56
C ARG A 454 2.57 8.99 30.81
N GLN A 455 2.41 7.72 30.45
CA GLN A 455 3.50 6.73 30.59
C GLN A 455 4.65 7.06 29.62
N LEU A 456 4.33 7.39 28.38
CA LEU A 456 5.33 7.78 27.39
C LEU A 456 6.14 9.01 27.80
N GLU A 457 5.50 10.02 28.42
CA GLU A 457 6.21 11.20 28.92
C GLU A 457 7.24 10.84 30.00
N SER A 458 6.89 9.91 30.90
CA SER A 458 7.82 9.40 31.92
C SER A 458 9.04 8.71 31.28
N GLU A 459 8.82 7.91 30.24
CA GLU A 459 9.88 7.25 29.49
C GLU A 459 10.77 8.26 28.74
N ARG A 460 10.17 9.28 28.10
CA ARG A 460 10.94 10.34 27.44
C ARG A 460 11.82 11.10 28.43
N ALA A 461 11.34 11.38 29.64
CA ALA A 461 12.14 11.99 30.69
C ALA A 461 13.35 11.12 31.08
N TYR A 462 13.19 9.80 31.17
CA TYR A 462 14.30 8.87 31.39
C TYR A 462 15.30 8.89 30.23
N ILE A 463 14.82 8.95 28.98
CA ILE A 463 15.66 9.01 27.79
C ILE A 463 16.45 10.33 27.73
N ARG A 464 15.85 11.48 28.05
CA ARG A 464 16.57 12.77 28.19
C ARG A 464 17.74 12.63 29.14
N ALA A 465 17.48 12.13 30.34
CA ALA A 465 18.52 11.92 31.35
C ALA A 465 19.59 10.90 30.90
N TRP A 466 19.22 9.91 30.09
CA TRP A 466 20.19 8.97 29.50
C TRP A 466 21.09 9.67 28.47
N VAL A 467 20.55 10.46 27.56
CA VAL A 467 21.32 11.21 26.55
C VAL A 467 22.29 12.18 27.25
N GLU A 468 21.83 12.92 28.26
CA GLU A 468 22.69 13.80 29.05
C GLU A 468 23.90 13.06 29.65
N ARG A 469 23.66 11.92 30.31
CA ARG A 469 24.73 11.11 30.92
C ARG A 469 25.71 10.57 29.88
N GLU A 470 25.23 10.09 28.74
CA GLU A 470 26.10 9.56 27.68
C GLU A 470 26.91 10.67 27.01
N SER A 471 26.35 11.87 26.81
CA SER A 471 27.10 13.02 26.31
C SER A 471 28.28 13.37 27.24
N PHE A 472 28.07 13.36 28.55
CA PHE A 472 29.17 13.50 29.53
C PHE A 472 30.17 12.34 29.47
N ALA A 473 29.69 11.10 29.31
CA ALA A 473 30.55 9.93 29.21
C ALA A 473 31.47 10.00 27.98
N VAL A 474 30.96 10.49 26.84
CA VAL A 474 31.77 10.73 25.63
C VAL A 474 32.84 11.79 25.89
N ALA A 475 32.51 12.89 26.56
CA ALA A 475 33.49 13.92 26.91
C ALA A 475 34.62 13.38 27.81
N LYS A 476 34.27 12.54 28.77
CA LYS A 476 35.24 11.84 29.63
C LYS A 476 36.07 10.81 28.85
N GLU A 477 35.45 10.06 27.94
CA GLU A 477 36.15 9.10 27.07
C GLU A 477 37.23 9.81 26.24
N VAL A 478 36.92 10.98 25.69
CA VAL A 478 37.87 11.81 24.93
C VAL A 478 39.05 12.24 25.81
N GLU A 479 38.79 12.69 27.04
CA GLU A 479 39.82 13.08 28.00
C GLU A 479 40.75 11.90 28.36
N GLU A 480 40.16 10.77 28.73
CA GLU A 480 40.92 9.56 29.09
C GLU A 480 41.77 9.03 27.92
N ARG A 481 41.26 9.10 26.68
CA ARG A 481 42.02 8.78 25.47
C ARG A 481 43.19 9.73 25.23
N LYS A 482 42.95 11.04 25.33
CA LYS A 482 44.01 12.07 25.24
C LYS A 482 45.09 11.85 26.31
N ALA A 483 44.69 11.53 27.54
CA ALA A 483 45.61 11.26 28.65
C ALA A 483 46.47 9.99 28.42
N ARG A 484 45.96 9.00 27.69
CA ARG A 484 46.71 7.79 27.27
C ARG A 484 47.61 8.02 26.05
N GLY A 485 47.52 9.18 25.40
CA GLY A 485 48.24 9.49 24.15
C GLY A 485 47.57 8.94 22.88
N ASP A 486 46.30 8.53 22.96
CA ASP A 486 45.52 8.12 21.79
C ASP A 486 45.22 9.34 20.90
N VAL A 487 45.21 9.16 19.58
CA VAL A 487 44.75 10.21 18.64
C VAL A 487 43.23 10.32 18.74
N VAL A 488 42.74 11.50 19.13
CA VAL A 488 41.31 11.86 19.08
C VAL A 488 41.16 12.99 18.08
N ASP A 489 40.57 12.69 16.93
CA ASP A 489 40.25 13.67 15.89
C ASP A 489 38.77 14.09 15.93
N GLU A 490 38.40 15.06 15.08
CA GLU A 490 37.01 15.52 14.96
C GLU A 490 36.06 14.41 14.49
N ASP A 491 36.56 13.45 13.69
CA ASP A 491 35.77 12.34 13.19
C ASP A 491 35.34 11.41 14.32
N PHE A 492 36.22 11.11 15.29
CA PHE A 492 35.86 10.35 16.48
C PHE A 492 34.74 11.02 17.29
N ILE A 493 34.87 12.33 17.57
CA ILE A 493 33.85 13.08 18.32
C ILE A 493 32.52 13.10 17.56
N SER A 494 32.58 13.28 16.24
CA SER A 494 31.44 13.22 15.34
C SER A 494 30.74 11.85 15.38
N GLU A 495 31.49 10.74 15.25
CA GLU A 495 30.93 9.38 15.29
C GLU A 495 30.29 9.04 16.64
N ARG A 496 30.95 9.39 17.75
CA ARG A 496 30.39 9.16 19.09
C ARG A 496 29.15 10.02 19.35
N THR A 497 29.14 11.27 18.90
CA THR A 497 27.95 12.13 18.98
C THR A 497 26.79 11.55 18.18
N ALA A 498 27.03 11.16 16.92
CA ALA A 498 26.03 10.52 16.06
C ALA A 498 25.47 9.22 16.68
N PHE A 499 26.33 8.45 17.35
CA PHE A 499 25.92 7.24 18.06
C PHE A 499 24.93 7.55 19.19
N VAL A 500 25.23 8.52 20.05
CA VAL A 500 24.35 8.91 21.17
C VAL A 500 23.00 9.41 20.65
N GLU A 501 22.99 10.28 19.65
CA GLU A 501 21.74 10.78 19.04
C GLU A 501 20.91 9.65 18.41
N LYS A 502 21.55 8.75 17.65
CA LYS A 502 20.88 7.62 17.01
C LYS A 502 20.29 6.66 18.05
N GLU A 503 21.04 6.37 19.10
CA GLU A 503 20.62 5.46 20.17
C GLU A 503 19.50 6.08 21.02
N GLY A 504 19.58 7.39 21.31
CA GLY A 504 18.49 8.13 21.94
C GLY A 504 17.20 8.01 21.12
N ARG A 505 17.27 8.29 19.81
CA ARG A 505 16.11 8.18 18.91
C ARG A 505 15.55 6.76 18.86
N ARG A 506 16.44 5.76 18.85
CA ARG A 506 16.05 4.34 18.89
C ARG A 506 15.28 4.03 20.18
N ARG A 507 15.72 4.54 21.32
CA ARG A 507 15.04 4.40 22.61
C ARG A 507 13.69 5.10 22.64
N GLU A 508 13.59 6.32 22.09
CA GLU A 508 12.30 7.02 21.98
C GLU A 508 11.30 6.24 21.13
N LYS A 509 11.72 5.78 19.95
CA LYS A 509 10.87 4.94 19.09
C LYS A 509 10.43 3.65 19.80
N ALA A 510 11.33 3.00 20.54
CA ALA A 510 10.98 1.83 21.34
C ALA A 510 9.95 2.16 22.42
N ALA A 511 10.07 3.31 23.09
CA ALA A 511 9.10 3.78 24.08
C ALA A 511 7.73 4.08 23.47
N ILE A 512 7.69 4.77 22.32
CA ILE A 512 6.44 5.00 21.56
C ILE A 512 5.81 3.68 21.13
N GLY A 513 6.64 2.74 20.63
CA GLY A 513 6.23 1.39 20.26
C GLY A 513 5.57 0.66 21.43
N ALA A 514 6.26 0.60 22.57
CA ALA A 514 5.74 -0.04 23.78
C ALA A 514 4.46 0.64 24.31
N ALA A 515 4.41 1.97 24.27
CA ALA A 515 3.30 2.74 24.82
C ALA A 515 2.04 2.67 23.95
N ASN A 516 2.15 2.56 22.62
CA ASN A 516 0.99 2.63 21.72
C ASN A 516 0.83 1.39 20.81
N HIS A 517 1.89 0.99 20.10
CA HIS A 517 1.81 -0.05 19.07
C HIS A 517 1.76 -1.48 19.61
N ASP A 518 2.49 -1.74 20.69
CA ASP A 518 2.70 -3.09 21.23
C ASP A 518 2.00 -3.34 22.57
N CYS A 519 1.43 -2.29 23.18
CA CYS A 519 0.88 -2.31 24.53
C CYS A 519 -0.18 -3.40 24.78
N TRP A 520 -0.85 -3.86 23.73
CA TRP A 520 -1.93 -4.85 23.78
C TRP A 520 -1.48 -6.29 23.50
N ARG A 521 -0.26 -6.53 22.98
CA ARG A 521 0.14 -7.85 22.44
C ARG A 521 0.17 -8.98 23.48
N SER A 522 0.31 -8.64 24.75
CA SER A 522 0.27 -9.59 25.88
C SER A 522 -1.00 -9.45 26.73
N GLU A 523 -1.97 -8.65 26.27
CA GLU A 523 -3.19 -8.33 27.01
C GLU A 523 -4.37 -9.13 26.49
N SER A 524 -4.74 -10.19 27.21
CA SER A 524 -5.88 -11.03 26.85
C SER A 524 -7.23 -10.29 26.88
N SER A 525 -7.30 -9.13 27.55
CA SER A 525 -8.52 -8.32 27.69
C SER A 525 -8.78 -7.35 26.54
N ILE A 526 -7.87 -7.27 25.56
CA ILE A 526 -7.97 -6.34 24.43
C ILE A 526 -7.86 -7.12 23.12
N ALA A 527 -8.92 -7.07 22.31
CA ALA A 527 -8.91 -7.71 21.01
C ALA A 527 -7.97 -7.01 20.02
N PRO A 528 -7.34 -7.75 19.08
CA PRO A 528 -6.52 -7.15 18.02
C PRO A 528 -7.20 -5.99 17.28
N ILE A 529 -8.44 -6.16 16.80
CA ILE A 529 -9.19 -5.07 16.14
C ILE A 529 -9.36 -3.86 17.07
N ARG A 530 -9.73 -4.10 18.34
CA ARG A 530 -9.96 -3.03 19.33
C ARG A 530 -8.68 -2.24 19.56
N ALA A 531 -7.55 -2.93 19.74
CA ALA A 531 -6.26 -2.30 19.88
C ALA A 531 -5.91 -1.44 18.67
N SER A 532 -6.10 -1.97 17.45
CA SER A 532 -5.79 -1.26 16.22
C SER A 532 -6.58 0.03 16.04
N LEU A 533 -7.85 0.06 16.47
CA LEU A 533 -8.66 1.28 16.52
C LEU A 533 -8.17 2.23 17.63
N ALA A 534 -7.93 1.71 18.83
CA ALA A 534 -7.54 2.50 20.00
C ALA A 534 -6.19 3.23 19.81
N MET A 535 -5.28 2.71 18.96
CA MET A 535 -4.04 3.39 18.58
C MET A 535 -4.29 4.80 18.01
N PHE A 536 -5.43 4.99 17.37
CA PHE A 536 -5.86 6.24 16.73
C PHE A 536 -6.99 6.94 17.49
N GLY A 537 -7.26 6.53 18.74
CA GLY A 537 -8.35 7.09 19.55
C GLY A 537 -9.74 6.67 19.08
N LEU A 538 -9.84 5.61 18.28
CA LEU A 538 -11.10 5.07 17.78
C LEU A 538 -11.59 3.89 18.62
N THR A 539 -12.89 3.64 18.54
CA THR A 539 -13.59 2.53 19.16
C THR A 539 -14.23 1.63 18.12
N VAL A 540 -14.75 0.47 18.54
CA VAL A 540 -15.47 -0.42 17.62
C VAL A 540 -16.67 0.27 16.98
N ASP A 541 -17.26 1.29 17.60
CA ASP A 541 -18.38 2.08 17.07
C ASP A 541 -17.99 2.99 15.89
N ASP A 542 -16.70 3.24 15.69
CA ASP A 542 -16.18 4.08 14.61
C ASP A 542 -15.97 3.32 13.29
N ILE A 543 -16.12 1.99 13.28
CA ILE A 543 -16.19 1.22 12.04
C ILE A 543 -17.49 1.62 11.33
N GLY A 544 -17.38 2.33 10.20
CA GLY A 544 -18.53 2.93 9.52
C GLY A 544 -19.06 2.11 8.34
N VAL A 545 -18.26 1.17 7.82
CA VAL A 545 -18.64 0.33 6.68
C VAL A 545 -17.91 -1.02 6.74
N ALA A 546 -18.54 -2.06 6.22
CA ALA A 546 -17.89 -3.34 5.95
C ALA A 546 -17.94 -3.71 4.47
N SER A 547 -16.79 -3.93 3.85
CA SER A 547 -16.67 -4.48 2.49
C SER A 547 -16.65 -6.00 2.57
N PHE A 548 -17.76 -6.62 2.16
CA PHE A 548 -17.97 -8.05 2.27
C PHE A 548 -17.37 -8.80 1.07
N HIS A 549 -16.84 -9.99 1.32
CA HIS A 549 -16.46 -10.93 0.28
C HIS A 549 -17.67 -11.25 -0.60
N GLY A 550 -18.85 -11.46 -0.01
CA GLY A 550 -20.14 -11.29 -0.67
C GLY A 550 -20.22 -11.93 -2.06
N THR A 551 -20.11 -13.25 -2.13
CA THR A 551 -19.96 -13.95 -3.41
C THR A 551 -21.28 -14.27 -4.10
N GLY A 552 -22.43 -14.14 -3.42
CA GLY A 552 -23.71 -14.62 -3.94
C GLY A 552 -23.90 -16.12 -3.75
N THR A 553 -23.04 -16.79 -2.99
CA THR A 553 -23.22 -18.19 -2.60
C THR A 553 -24.01 -18.29 -1.29
N LYS A 554 -24.79 -19.36 -1.14
CA LYS A 554 -25.59 -19.58 0.08
C LYS A 554 -24.73 -19.68 1.35
N ALA A 555 -23.62 -20.41 1.26
CA ALA A 555 -22.73 -20.67 2.38
C ALA A 555 -21.93 -19.43 2.80
N ASN A 556 -21.29 -18.73 1.86
CA ASN A 556 -20.44 -17.58 2.17
C ASN A 556 -21.23 -16.44 2.82
N ASP A 557 -22.27 -15.97 2.15
CA ASP A 557 -22.91 -14.70 2.53
C ASP A 557 -23.58 -14.80 3.92
N TYR A 558 -24.08 -15.98 4.29
CA TYR A 558 -24.57 -16.26 5.64
C TYR A 558 -23.43 -16.37 6.65
N ASN A 559 -22.37 -17.13 6.33
CA ASN A 559 -21.21 -17.30 7.20
C ASN A 559 -20.55 -15.95 7.52
N GLU A 560 -20.26 -15.17 6.50
CA GLU A 560 -19.63 -13.87 6.61
C GLU A 560 -20.47 -12.89 7.44
N SER A 561 -21.79 -12.83 7.17
CA SER A 561 -22.71 -12.03 7.99
C SER A 561 -22.69 -12.46 9.46
N SER A 562 -22.73 -13.77 9.72
CA SER A 562 -22.63 -14.31 11.08
C SER A 562 -21.31 -13.95 11.76
N VAL A 563 -20.19 -13.99 11.03
CA VAL A 563 -18.86 -13.66 11.56
C VAL A 563 -18.78 -12.19 11.93
N VAL A 564 -19.14 -11.28 11.02
CA VAL A 564 -19.08 -9.83 11.29
C VAL A 564 -20.01 -9.46 12.44
N ASN A 565 -21.24 -9.97 12.43
CA ASN A 565 -22.20 -9.70 13.49
C ASN A 565 -21.70 -10.19 14.86
N ALA A 566 -21.11 -11.39 14.92
CA ALA A 566 -20.56 -11.94 16.16
C ALA A 566 -19.35 -11.13 16.65
N GLN A 567 -18.47 -10.65 15.76
CA GLN A 567 -17.38 -9.74 16.15
C GLN A 567 -17.92 -8.44 16.75
N MET A 568 -18.87 -7.78 16.08
CA MET A 568 -19.45 -6.53 16.56
C MET A 568 -20.14 -6.73 17.92
N ALA A 569 -20.91 -7.81 18.07
CA ALA A 569 -21.55 -8.17 19.34
C ALA A 569 -20.54 -8.42 20.46
N HIS A 570 -19.50 -9.23 20.20
CA HIS A 570 -18.47 -9.59 21.17
C HIS A 570 -17.68 -8.37 21.64
N LEU A 571 -17.37 -7.46 20.72
CA LEU A 571 -16.65 -6.21 21.01
C LEU A 571 -17.54 -5.14 21.65
N GLY A 572 -18.83 -5.42 21.88
CA GLY A 572 -19.75 -4.48 22.53
C GLY A 572 -20.08 -3.25 21.67
N ARG A 573 -20.18 -3.41 20.34
CA ARG A 573 -20.74 -2.39 19.43
C ARG A 573 -22.09 -1.92 19.99
N THR A 574 -22.34 -0.62 19.97
CA THR A 574 -23.57 -0.06 20.51
C THR A 574 -24.78 -0.55 19.72
N ARG A 575 -25.80 -1.09 20.41
CA ARG A 575 -27.02 -1.56 19.76
C ARG A 575 -27.72 -0.42 19.01
N GLY A 576 -28.09 -0.66 17.76
CA GLY A 576 -28.66 0.36 16.86
C GLY A 576 -27.61 1.10 16.02
N ASN A 577 -26.32 1.01 16.37
CA ASN A 577 -25.22 1.48 15.52
C ASN A 577 -24.89 0.42 14.46
N VAL A 578 -25.79 0.27 13.49
CA VAL A 578 -25.69 -0.72 12.41
C VAL A 578 -24.53 -0.43 11.45
N LEU A 579 -23.97 -1.48 10.88
CA LEU A 579 -22.83 -1.44 9.98
C LEU A 579 -23.29 -1.69 8.53
N PRO A 580 -23.29 -0.67 7.65
CA PRO A 580 -23.56 -0.83 6.24
C PRO A 580 -22.58 -1.82 5.56
N CYS A 581 -23.13 -2.79 4.84
CA CYS A 581 -22.37 -3.81 4.11
C CYS A 581 -22.33 -3.50 2.61
N VAL A 582 -21.12 -3.40 2.05
CA VAL A 582 -20.87 -3.21 0.61
C VAL A 582 -20.58 -4.55 -0.05
N PHE A 583 -21.25 -4.82 -1.17
CA PHE A 583 -21.13 -6.07 -1.93
C PHE A 583 -20.67 -5.79 -3.37
N GLN A 584 -19.41 -5.40 -3.54
CA GLN A 584 -18.88 -4.95 -4.83
C GLN A 584 -19.05 -5.99 -5.96
N LYS A 585 -19.02 -7.30 -5.63
CA LYS A 585 -19.13 -8.39 -6.62
C LYS A 585 -20.46 -8.42 -7.38
N HIS A 586 -21.50 -7.75 -6.89
CA HIS A 586 -22.80 -7.75 -7.57
C HIS A 586 -22.70 -7.28 -9.03
N PHE A 587 -21.76 -6.38 -9.34
CA PHE A 587 -21.56 -5.87 -10.70
C PHE A 587 -20.17 -6.15 -11.28
N THR A 588 -19.15 -6.44 -10.47
CA THR A 588 -17.81 -6.83 -10.94
C THR A 588 -17.66 -8.33 -11.16
N GLY A 589 -18.50 -9.16 -10.54
CA GLY A 589 -18.26 -10.59 -10.41
C GLY A 589 -17.09 -10.92 -9.48
N HIS A 590 -16.67 -12.18 -9.47
CA HIS A 590 -15.65 -12.70 -8.57
C HIS A 590 -14.36 -13.05 -9.32
N PRO A 591 -13.29 -12.27 -9.15
CA PRO A 591 -12.03 -12.48 -9.86
C PRO A 591 -11.02 -13.34 -9.09
N LYS A 592 -11.51 -14.32 -8.33
CA LYS A 592 -10.72 -15.20 -7.44
C LYS A 592 -9.66 -14.41 -6.64
N GLY A 593 -8.36 -14.53 -6.95
CA GLY A 593 -7.25 -13.90 -6.24
C GLY A 593 -7.29 -12.38 -6.18
N ALA A 594 -7.84 -11.69 -7.18
CA ALA A 594 -7.95 -10.23 -7.19
C ALA A 594 -9.10 -9.68 -6.32
N ALA A 595 -9.93 -10.55 -5.73
CA ALA A 595 -11.20 -10.15 -5.13
C ALA A 595 -11.03 -9.13 -4.00
N ALA A 596 -10.13 -9.39 -3.05
CA ALA A 596 -9.89 -8.47 -1.95
C ALA A 596 -9.17 -7.18 -2.40
N ALA A 597 -8.42 -7.21 -3.51
CA ALA A 597 -7.75 -6.03 -4.04
C ALA A 597 -8.76 -5.01 -4.60
N TRP A 598 -9.76 -5.46 -5.36
CA TRP A 598 -10.83 -4.56 -5.84
C TRP A 598 -11.69 -4.03 -4.68
N MET A 599 -11.97 -4.89 -3.69
CA MET A 599 -12.70 -4.50 -2.48
C MET A 599 -11.93 -3.46 -1.66
N LEU A 600 -10.60 -3.57 -1.60
CA LEU A 600 -9.72 -2.60 -0.95
C LEU A 600 -9.75 -1.26 -1.70
N ASN A 601 -9.69 -1.27 -3.03
CA ASN A 601 -9.81 -0.05 -3.83
C ASN A 601 -11.16 0.65 -3.57
N GLY A 602 -12.26 -0.12 -3.57
CA GLY A 602 -13.60 0.39 -3.25
C GLY A 602 -13.69 0.94 -1.82
N ALA A 603 -13.15 0.23 -0.82
CA ALA A 603 -13.16 0.69 0.56
C ALA A 603 -12.37 1.99 0.76
N LEU A 604 -11.23 2.17 0.07
CA LEU A 604 -10.48 3.43 0.08
C LEU A 604 -11.28 4.56 -0.56
N GLN A 605 -11.99 4.30 -1.66
CA GLN A 605 -12.86 5.29 -2.30
C GLN A 605 -14.08 5.66 -1.43
N VAL A 606 -14.61 4.72 -0.64
CA VAL A 606 -15.63 5.00 0.38
C VAL A 606 -15.08 5.92 1.46
N LEU A 607 -13.86 5.67 1.96
CA LEU A 607 -13.21 6.56 2.93
C LEU A 607 -13.00 7.96 2.36
N ASP A 608 -12.48 8.07 1.13
CA ASP A 608 -12.20 9.35 0.48
C ASP A 608 -13.47 10.19 0.19
N SER A 609 -14.59 9.53 -0.13
CA SER A 609 -15.83 10.22 -0.59
C SER A 609 -16.93 10.33 0.47
N GLY A 610 -16.88 9.51 1.52
CA GLY A 610 -17.99 9.32 2.45
C GLY A 610 -19.23 8.68 1.81
N LEU A 611 -19.15 8.21 0.56
CA LEU A 611 -20.25 7.56 -0.14
C LEU A 611 -20.15 6.04 0.03
N ILE A 612 -21.16 5.43 0.64
CA ILE A 612 -21.28 3.97 0.76
C ILE A 612 -22.13 3.45 -0.41
N PRO A 613 -21.57 2.70 -1.38
CA PRO A 613 -22.33 2.18 -2.51
C PRO A 613 -23.32 1.08 -2.08
N GLY A 614 -24.47 1.02 -2.75
CA GLY A 614 -25.47 -0.01 -2.52
C GLY A 614 -25.27 -1.23 -3.42
N ASN A 615 -25.74 -2.39 -2.96
CA ASN A 615 -25.89 -3.58 -3.80
C ASN A 615 -27.15 -3.42 -4.67
N ARG A 616 -27.00 -2.95 -5.91
CA ARG A 616 -28.14 -2.69 -6.80
C ARG A 616 -28.94 -3.95 -7.19
N ASN A 617 -28.31 -5.12 -7.05
CA ASN A 617 -28.95 -6.41 -7.29
C ASN A 617 -29.59 -7.00 -6.03
N LEU A 618 -29.59 -6.28 -4.90
CA LEU A 618 -30.27 -6.68 -3.68
C LEU A 618 -31.77 -6.39 -3.79
N ASP A 619 -32.49 -7.27 -4.50
CA ASP A 619 -33.93 -7.18 -4.70
C ASP A 619 -34.72 -7.51 -3.43
N ASN A 620 -34.32 -8.57 -2.72
CA ASN A 620 -34.85 -8.91 -1.41
C ASN A 620 -33.76 -9.51 -0.52
N VAL A 621 -33.60 -8.99 0.69
CA VAL A 621 -32.65 -9.54 1.68
C VAL A 621 -33.16 -10.90 2.15
N GLU A 622 -32.30 -11.92 2.21
CA GLU A 622 -32.70 -13.22 2.75
C GLU A 622 -33.18 -13.10 4.21
N ASP A 623 -34.35 -13.65 4.52
CA ASP A 623 -34.99 -13.59 5.86
C ASP A 623 -34.07 -13.98 7.01
N ARG A 624 -33.22 -15.00 6.83
CA ARG A 624 -32.30 -15.47 7.88
C ARG A 624 -31.26 -14.42 8.27
N LEU A 625 -30.95 -13.47 7.38
CA LEU A 625 -29.98 -12.41 7.66
C LEU A 625 -30.54 -11.33 8.59
N GLN A 626 -31.87 -11.27 8.79
CA GLN A 626 -32.51 -10.35 9.75
C GLN A 626 -32.08 -10.64 11.21
N ALA A 627 -31.57 -11.84 11.50
CA ALA A 627 -31.05 -12.19 12.82
C ALA A 627 -29.75 -11.46 13.17
N PHE A 628 -29.07 -10.84 12.20
CA PHE A 628 -27.82 -10.14 12.40
C PHE A 628 -28.05 -8.65 12.71
N GLU A 629 -28.39 -8.35 13.97
CA GLU A 629 -28.82 -7.02 14.45
C GLU A 629 -27.82 -5.87 14.17
N TYR A 630 -26.53 -6.16 13.98
CA TYR A 630 -25.50 -5.14 13.76
C TYR A 630 -25.25 -4.82 12.28
N LEU A 631 -25.93 -5.48 11.34
CA LEU A 631 -25.65 -5.33 9.91
C LEU A 631 -26.79 -4.60 9.18
N LEU A 632 -26.41 -3.75 8.22
CA LEU A 632 -27.34 -3.10 7.30
C LEU A 632 -26.97 -3.49 5.86
N TYR A 633 -27.95 -3.94 5.09
CA TYR A 633 -27.78 -4.37 3.70
C TYR A 633 -28.38 -3.32 2.75
N PRO A 634 -27.64 -2.27 2.34
CA PRO A 634 -28.16 -1.21 1.48
C PRO A 634 -28.29 -1.67 0.03
N SER A 635 -29.47 -1.47 -0.59
CA SER A 635 -29.68 -1.69 -2.03
C SER A 635 -29.34 -0.47 -2.88
N ARG A 636 -29.16 0.71 -2.25
CA ARG A 636 -28.84 1.99 -2.90
C ARG A 636 -27.71 2.70 -2.16
N GLY A 637 -27.01 3.57 -2.87
CA GLY A 637 -25.94 4.37 -2.28
C GLY A 637 -26.42 5.28 -1.14
N VAL A 638 -25.57 5.47 -0.14
CA VAL A 638 -25.81 6.33 1.02
C VAL A 638 -24.64 7.29 1.17
N GLN A 639 -24.87 8.59 0.95
CA GLN A 639 -23.90 9.63 1.25
C GLN A 639 -23.89 9.90 2.76
N THR A 640 -22.72 9.80 3.40
CA THR A 640 -22.52 10.15 4.80
C THR A 640 -21.79 11.49 4.94
N ASP A 641 -21.61 11.95 6.17
CA ASP A 641 -20.75 13.07 6.56
C ASP A 641 -19.27 12.69 6.68
N GLY A 642 -18.93 11.43 6.39
CA GLY A 642 -17.59 10.86 6.46
C GLY A 642 -17.61 9.42 6.97
N VAL A 643 -16.57 8.65 6.65
CA VAL A 643 -16.37 7.28 7.16
C VAL A 643 -15.00 7.21 7.81
N ARG A 644 -14.95 6.87 9.11
CA ARG A 644 -13.71 6.89 9.90
C ARG A 644 -12.87 5.63 9.70
N ALA A 645 -13.53 4.47 9.63
CA ALA A 645 -12.88 3.19 9.43
C ALA A 645 -13.74 2.24 8.59
N ALA A 646 -13.09 1.36 7.84
CA ALA A 646 -13.71 0.34 7.00
C ALA A 646 -13.15 -1.04 7.33
N LEU A 647 -14.02 -2.04 7.47
CA LEU A 647 -13.64 -3.43 7.69
C LEU A 647 -13.81 -4.24 6.41
N LEU A 648 -12.78 -4.94 5.96
CA LEU A 648 -12.84 -5.80 4.77
C LEU A 648 -12.63 -7.25 5.19
N LYS A 649 -13.43 -8.16 4.63
CA LYS A 649 -13.23 -9.62 4.80
C LYS A 649 -13.14 -10.35 3.48
N SER A 650 -12.34 -11.41 3.44
CA SER A 650 -12.22 -12.30 2.29
C SER A 650 -12.16 -13.76 2.74
N PHE A 651 -12.78 -14.66 1.98
CA PHE A 651 -12.82 -16.09 2.28
C PHE A 651 -12.46 -16.91 1.04
N GLY A 652 -11.32 -17.59 1.08
CA GLY A 652 -10.83 -18.47 0.03
C GLY A 652 -11.01 -19.95 0.37
N PHE A 653 -11.02 -20.78 -0.69
CA PHE A 653 -10.97 -22.22 -0.55
C PHE A 653 -9.71 -22.65 0.21
N GLY A 654 -9.82 -23.76 0.96
CA GLY A 654 -8.72 -24.24 1.79
C GLY A 654 -8.63 -23.53 3.14
N GLN A 655 -9.75 -22.97 3.62
CA GLN A 655 -9.82 -22.23 4.89
C GLN A 655 -8.93 -20.99 4.89
N ALA A 656 -8.89 -20.24 3.78
CA ALA A 656 -8.13 -18.99 3.72
C ALA A 656 -9.04 -17.82 4.11
N GLY A 657 -9.21 -17.56 5.41
CA GLY A 657 -9.88 -16.36 5.90
C GLY A 657 -8.92 -15.18 5.96
N GLY A 658 -9.32 -14.00 5.51
CA GLY A 658 -8.54 -12.76 5.57
C GLY A 658 -9.38 -11.57 6.06
N GLU A 659 -8.77 -10.68 6.82
CA GLU A 659 -9.37 -9.43 7.32
C GLU A 659 -8.41 -8.25 7.17
N ILE A 660 -8.94 -7.10 6.76
CA ILE A 660 -8.20 -5.83 6.70
C ILE A 660 -9.05 -4.75 7.37
N LEU A 661 -8.48 -4.03 8.33
CA LEU A 661 -9.07 -2.82 8.91
C LEU A 661 -8.36 -1.59 8.33
N LEU A 662 -9.14 -0.70 7.74
CA LEU A 662 -8.67 0.59 7.24
C LEU A 662 -9.15 1.71 8.15
N ILE A 663 -8.30 2.72 8.35
CA ILE A 663 -8.64 3.98 9.01
C ILE A 663 -8.42 5.13 8.01
N HIS A 664 -9.31 6.13 8.06
CA HIS A 664 -9.23 7.32 7.23
C HIS A 664 -7.89 8.05 7.42
N SER A 665 -7.31 8.58 6.34
CA SER A 665 -5.96 9.18 6.34
C SER A 665 -5.83 10.43 7.23
N ASP A 666 -6.92 11.17 7.44
CA ASP A 666 -6.94 12.33 8.37
C ASP A 666 -6.44 12.03 9.78
N TYR A 667 -6.59 10.79 10.28
CA TYR A 667 -6.07 10.41 11.60
C TYR A 667 -4.54 10.40 11.66
N LEU A 668 -3.86 10.17 10.54
CA LEU A 668 -2.41 10.33 10.43
C LEU A 668 -2.03 11.82 10.40
N PHE A 669 -2.72 12.62 9.59
CA PHE A 669 -2.40 14.04 9.45
C PHE A 669 -2.64 14.82 10.75
N ALA A 670 -3.61 14.40 11.54
CA ALA A 670 -3.88 14.96 12.85
C ALA A 670 -2.79 14.62 13.89
N ALA A 671 -2.00 13.57 13.67
CA ALA A 671 -0.91 13.13 14.54
C ALA A 671 0.44 13.83 14.26
N ILE A 672 0.56 14.55 13.13
CA ILE A 672 1.77 15.30 12.76
C ILE A 672 1.57 16.80 12.99
N ASP A 673 2.67 17.54 12.83
CA ASP A 673 2.69 18.98 13.07
C ASP A 673 2.23 19.80 11.87
N ASP A 674 1.65 20.96 12.14
CA ASP A 674 1.16 21.87 11.11
C ASP A 674 2.26 22.25 10.09
N ALA A 675 3.51 22.34 10.53
CA ALA A 675 4.66 22.63 9.67
C ALA A 675 4.96 21.46 8.71
N ASP A 676 5.03 20.24 9.24
CA ASP A 676 5.26 19.02 8.46
C ASP A 676 4.11 18.74 7.50
N PHE A 677 2.87 18.97 7.95
CA PHE A 677 1.69 18.86 7.11
C PHE A 677 1.72 19.85 5.95
N LYS A 678 2.08 21.12 6.18
CA LYS A 678 2.24 22.12 5.11
C LYS A 678 3.35 21.74 4.12
N ALA A 679 4.50 21.27 4.61
CA ALA A 679 5.60 20.81 3.77
C ALA A 679 5.21 19.56 2.94
N TYR A 680 4.43 18.65 3.53
CA TYR A 680 3.82 17.53 2.85
C TYR A 680 2.87 17.99 1.73
N LEU A 681 1.93 18.89 2.01
CA LEU A 681 0.98 19.42 1.02
C LEU A 681 1.68 20.06 -0.18
N ALA A 682 2.74 20.83 0.05
CA ALA A 682 3.53 21.44 -1.02
C ALA A 682 4.19 20.40 -1.94
N ARG A 683 4.72 19.30 -1.38
CA ARG A 683 5.28 18.18 -2.17
C ARG A 683 4.17 17.44 -2.93
N ARG A 684 3.07 17.11 -2.24
CA ARG A 684 1.90 16.40 -2.79
C ARG A 684 1.30 17.12 -3.98
N GLN A 685 1.17 18.44 -3.92
CA GLN A 685 0.60 19.22 -5.03
C GLN A 685 1.41 19.08 -6.32
N ARG A 686 2.74 19.06 -6.24
CA ARG A 686 3.61 18.86 -7.41
C ARG A 686 3.39 17.49 -8.04
N ARG A 687 3.21 16.45 -7.22
CA ARG A 687 2.94 15.09 -7.67
C ARG A 687 1.57 14.95 -8.36
N GLN A 688 0.52 15.58 -7.82
CA GLN A 688 -0.80 15.57 -8.45
C GLN A 688 -0.76 16.13 -9.87
N VAL A 689 -0.04 17.25 -10.07
CA VAL A 689 0.17 17.84 -11.40
C VAL A 689 0.95 16.89 -12.32
N ALA A 690 1.96 16.18 -11.79
CA ALA A 690 2.73 15.21 -12.56
C ALA A 690 1.87 14.01 -12.99
N SER A 691 1.07 13.44 -12.10
CA SER A 691 0.14 12.34 -12.42
C SER A 691 -0.94 12.75 -13.42
N TYR A 692 -1.51 13.95 -13.24
CA TYR A 692 -2.44 14.54 -14.20
C TYR A 692 -1.79 14.61 -15.59
N ARG A 693 -0.57 15.17 -15.69
CA ARG A 693 0.16 15.26 -16.95
C ARG A 693 0.43 13.88 -17.55
N TYR A 694 0.84 12.91 -16.73
CA TYR A 694 1.12 11.54 -17.15
C TYR A 694 -0.10 10.90 -17.81
N HIS A 695 -1.25 10.95 -17.14
CA HIS A 695 -2.50 10.38 -17.64
C HIS A 695 -2.96 11.04 -18.94
N HIS A 696 -2.90 12.37 -19.02
CA HIS A 696 -3.27 13.09 -20.25
C HIS A 696 -2.31 12.84 -21.41
N GLN A 697 -1.00 12.74 -21.15
CA GLN A 697 -0.02 12.36 -22.18
C GLN A 697 -0.31 10.98 -22.77
N THR A 698 -0.76 10.03 -21.95
CA THR A 698 -1.20 8.71 -22.42
C THR A 698 -2.40 8.82 -23.35
N LEU A 699 -3.46 9.49 -22.89
CA LEU A 699 -4.70 9.61 -23.64
C LEU A 699 -4.51 10.30 -25.00
N THR A 700 -3.63 11.30 -25.05
CA THR A 700 -3.31 12.02 -26.29
C THR A 700 -2.26 11.32 -27.16
N GLY A 701 -1.71 10.17 -26.72
CA GLY A 701 -0.64 9.45 -27.43
C GLY A 701 0.72 10.16 -27.41
N ALA A 702 0.93 11.14 -26.53
CA ALA A 702 2.19 11.86 -26.38
C ALA A 702 3.27 11.06 -25.65
N ALA A 703 2.87 10.11 -24.79
CA ALA A 703 3.77 9.15 -24.15
C ALA A 703 2.99 7.87 -23.78
N PRO A 704 3.62 6.69 -23.79
CA PRO A 704 2.94 5.45 -23.35
C PRO A 704 2.61 5.50 -21.85
N PHE A 705 1.55 4.77 -21.46
CA PHE A 705 1.19 4.57 -20.05
C PHE A 705 2.20 3.64 -19.39
N VAL A 706 2.39 2.43 -19.91
CA VAL A 706 3.44 1.52 -19.45
C VAL A 706 4.75 1.95 -20.09
N ARG A 707 5.66 2.49 -19.27
CA ARG A 707 6.98 2.93 -19.68
C ARG A 707 8.02 1.90 -19.26
N VAL A 708 8.21 0.86 -20.08
CA VAL A 708 9.18 -0.22 -19.81
C VAL A 708 10.60 0.34 -19.68
N LYS A 709 11.32 -0.11 -18.65
CA LYS A 709 12.73 0.22 -18.42
C LYS A 709 13.62 -0.72 -19.23
N SER A 710 14.58 -0.17 -19.95
CA SER A 710 15.55 -0.93 -20.76
C SER A 710 16.82 -1.31 -20.01
N ALA A 711 17.08 -0.71 -18.84
CA ALA A 711 18.26 -0.95 -18.02
C ALA A 711 17.97 -0.61 -16.55
N ALA A 712 18.68 -1.29 -15.65
CA ALA A 712 18.70 -0.98 -14.21
C ALA A 712 19.17 0.47 -13.95
N PRO A 713 18.86 1.05 -12.76
CA PRO A 713 19.30 2.42 -12.42
C PRO A 713 20.83 2.51 -12.18
N TYR A 714 21.53 1.38 -12.19
CA TYR A 714 22.97 1.25 -12.00
C TYR A 714 23.60 0.41 -13.13
N THR A 715 24.87 0.67 -13.41
CA THR A 715 25.67 -0.15 -14.34
C THR A 715 26.12 -1.46 -13.69
N GLU A 716 26.53 -2.45 -14.49
CA GLU A 716 27.12 -3.70 -13.97
C GLU A 716 28.30 -3.44 -13.03
N SER A 717 29.15 -2.46 -13.36
CA SER A 717 30.30 -2.07 -12.52
C SER A 717 29.90 -1.40 -11.20
N GLN A 718 28.71 -0.79 -11.13
CA GLN A 718 28.16 -0.16 -9.92
C GLN A 718 27.38 -1.16 -9.06
N GLN A 719 26.87 -2.24 -9.63
CA GLN A 719 25.89 -3.16 -9.01
C GLN A 719 26.27 -3.58 -7.59
N ASN A 720 27.47 -4.14 -7.40
CA ASN A 720 27.90 -4.62 -6.07
C ASN A 720 28.00 -3.47 -5.06
N ASN A 721 28.50 -2.31 -5.49
CA ASN A 721 28.63 -1.15 -4.60
C ASN A 721 27.26 -0.57 -4.22
N VAL A 722 26.29 -0.59 -5.15
CA VAL A 722 24.91 -0.20 -4.85
C VAL A 722 24.31 -1.19 -3.86
N TYR A 723 24.37 -2.50 -4.13
CA TYR A 723 23.75 -3.52 -3.27
C TYR A 723 24.32 -3.57 -1.85
N LEU A 724 25.63 -3.37 -1.70
CA LEU A 724 26.31 -3.48 -0.41
C LEU A 724 26.31 -2.18 0.40
N ASN A 725 25.96 -1.03 -0.21
CA ASN A 725 25.89 0.25 0.48
C ASN A 725 24.42 0.62 0.79
N PRO A 726 23.93 0.42 2.03
CA PRO A 726 22.53 0.73 2.38
C PRO A 726 22.18 2.22 2.30
N LEU A 727 23.19 3.10 2.21
CA LEU A 727 23.03 4.54 2.03
C LEU A 727 23.09 4.99 0.56
N ALA A 728 23.32 4.08 -0.39
CA ALA A 728 23.30 4.42 -1.80
C ALA A 728 21.91 4.92 -2.20
N ARG A 729 21.85 6.06 -2.91
CA ARG A 729 20.60 6.66 -3.42
C ARG A 729 20.76 7.12 -4.86
N ALA A 730 19.74 6.85 -5.67
CA ALA A 730 19.68 7.36 -7.03
C ALA A 730 19.47 8.88 -7.03
N ALA A 731 19.94 9.55 -8.08
CA ALA A 731 19.70 10.96 -8.31
C ALA A 731 19.06 11.16 -9.69
N TYR A 732 18.22 12.18 -9.81
CA TYR A 732 17.61 12.51 -11.10
C TYR A 732 18.68 13.03 -12.08
N ASP A 733 18.66 12.45 -13.27
CA ASP A 733 19.46 12.85 -14.42
C ASP A 733 18.55 13.54 -15.45
N PRO A 734 18.68 14.87 -15.63
CA PRO A 734 17.82 15.62 -16.55
C PRO A 734 18.10 15.31 -18.02
N VAL A 735 19.26 14.70 -18.37
CA VAL A 735 19.59 14.34 -19.75
C VAL A 735 18.90 13.03 -20.13
N GLN A 736 18.96 12.03 -19.23
CA GLN A 736 18.27 10.75 -19.42
C GLN A 736 16.79 10.80 -19.02
N ALA A 737 16.35 11.89 -18.37
CA ALA A 737 15.02 12.06 -17.80
C ALA A 737 14.59 10.90 -16.88
N SER A 738 15.55 10.33 -16.12
CA SER A 738 15.36 9.15 -15.25
C SER A 738 16.25 9.26 -14.00
N TRP A 739 16.02 8.39 -13.02
CA TRP A 739 16.84 8.28 -11.82
C TRP A 739 17.93 7.22 -11.99
N ASN A 740 19.18 7.54 -11.62
CA ASN A 740 20.33 6.63 -11.73
C ASN A 740 21.39 6.87 -10.64
N PHE A 741 22.38 5.99 -10.56
CA PHE A 741 23.48 6.03 -9.57
C PHE A 741 24.78 6.67 -10.11
N ASN A 742 24.72 7.45 -11.19
CA ASN A 742 25.92 7.96 -11.86
C ASN A 742 26.63 9.10 -11.12
N LYS A 743 25.94 9.82 -10.22
CA LYS A 743 26.58 10.88 -9.43
C LYS A 743 27.51 10.26 -8.39
N SER A 744 28.70 10.84 -8.22
CA SER A 744 29.67 10.33 -7.23
C SER A 744 29.13 10.33 -5.80
N SER A 745 28.18 11.21 -5.47
CA SER A 745 27.47 11.24 -4.19
C SER A 745 26.47 10.11 -4.01
N SER A 746 25.99 9.48 -5.09
CA SER A 746 24.98 8.41 -5.05
C SER A 746 25.51 7.09 -4.47
N ILE A 747 26.82 6.87 -4.53
CA ILE A 747 27.48 5.61 -4.14
C ILE A 747 28.43 5.80 -2.94
N LYS A 748 28.81 7.05 -2.61
CA LYS A 748 29.66 7.32 -1.44
C LYS A 748 28.84 7.27 -0.15
N PRO A 749 29.28 6.54 0.89
CA PRO A 749 28.68 6.62 2.21
C PRO A 749 28.94 8.01 2.78
N THR A 750 27.99 8.92 2.62
CA THR A 750 28.00 10.20 3.34
C THR A 750 26.97 10.08 4.43
N GLN A 751 27.42 9.71 5.64
CA GLN A 751 26.62 9.99 6.82
C GLN A 751 26.60 11.50 7.00
N ALA A 752 25.42 12.08 7.25
CA ALA A 752 25.34 13.46 7.67
C ALA A 752 26.14 13.60 8.97
N ARG A 753 27.11 14.52 9.00
CA ARG A 753 27.85 14.82 10.23
C ARG A 753 26.88 15.47 11.24
N PRO A 754 26.77 14.96 12.47
CA PRO A 754 25.96 15.58 13.50
C PRO A 754 26.56 16.94 13.92
N ASP A 755 25.76 17.78 14.57
CA ASP A 755 26.27 18.99 15.20
C ASP A 755 27.01 18.64 16.50
N THR A 756 28.34 18.72 16.46
CA THR A 756 29.22 18.37 17.58
C THR A 756 29.44 19.50 18.58
N ALA A 757 28.82 20.67 18.40
CA ALA A 757 29.11 21.87 19.20
C ALA A 757 28.95 21.64 20.72
N VAL A 758 27.90 20.91 21.13
CA VAL A 758 27.67 20.60 22.55
C VAL A 758 28.67 19.58 23.08
N THR A 759 28.93 18.50 22.33
CA THR A 759 29.93 17.50 22.72
C THR A 759 31.31 18.15 22.85
N GLN A 760 31.67 19.04 21.93
CA GLN A 760 32.93 19.77 21.97
C GLN A 760 33.00 20.70 23.18
N ALA A 761 31.93 21.43 23.49
CA ALA A 761 31.88 22.27 24.69
C ALA A 761 32.06 21.44 25.98
N LEU A 762 31.49 20.23 26.05
CA LEU A 762 31.69 19.30 27.18
C LEU A 762 33.14 18.80 27.24
N VAL A 763 33.76 18.46 26.10
CA VAL A 763 35.17 18.06 26.03
C VAL A 763 36.10 19.18 26.49
N ASP A 764 35.83 20.42 26.09
CA ASP A 764 36.64 21.57 26.49
C ASP A 764 36.52 21.83 28.00
N LEU A 765 35.34 21.57 28.57
CA LEU A 765 35.09 21.64 30.01
C LEU A 765 35.80 20.55 30.82
N THR A 766 35.93 19.34 30.28
CA THR A 766 36.63 18.23 30.95
C THR A 766 38.16 18.32 30.76
N ALA A 767 38.65 18.77 29.60
CA ALA A 767 40.07 18.83 29.27
C ALA A 767 40.84 20.01 29.91
N GLY A 768 40.14 21.03 30.41
CA GLY A 768 40.76 22.26 30.88
C GLY A 768 40.00 22.91 32.03
N ILE A 769 40.64 22.87 33.20
CA ILE A 769 40.33 23.63 34.41
C ILE A 769 39.09 23.10 35.17
N ASN A 770 39.33 22.37 36.26
CA ASN A 770 38.51 22.47 37.46
C ASN A 770 39.09 23.64 38.29
N PRO A 771 38.70 24.91 38.08
CA PRO A 771 38.97 25.91 39.11
C PRO A 771 37.85 25.71 40.12
N ALA A 772 38.19 25.48 41.37
CA ALA A 772 37.22 25.58 42.44
C ALA A 772 36.36 26.84 42.24
N GLY A 773 35.04 26.69 42.04
CA GLY A 773 34.09 27.80 41.93
C GLY A 773 33.37 28.04 40.59
N ARG A 774 33.53 27.22 39.54
CA ARG A 774 32.70 27.31 38.31
C ARG A 774 31.60 26.27 38.26
N GLY A 775 30.36 26.70 38.04
CA GLY A 775 29.21 25.81 37.87
C GLY A 775 28.97 25.44 36.41
N VAL A 776 28.49 24.21 36.16
CA VAL A 776 28.22 23.68 34.81
C VAL A 776 26.80 23.15 34.75
N GLY A 777 26.08 23.45 33.68
CA GLY A 777 24.75 22.93 33.40
C GLY A 777 24.66 22.39 32.00
N LEU A 778 24.32 21.10 31.86
CA LEU A 778 23.91 20.48 30.61
C LEU A 778 22.41 20.22 30.66
N ASP A 779 21.71 20.57 29.60
CA ASP A 779 20.32 20.18 29.42
C ASP A 779 20.07 19.65 28.01
N VAL A 780 19.28 18.58 27.92
CA VAL A 780 18.86 17.98 26.65
C VAL A 780 17.34 17.93 26.59
N GLN A 781 16.81 18.41 25.48
CA GLN A 781 15.39 18.43 25.16
C GLN A 781 15.15 17.61 23.89
N LEU A 782 14.07 16.82 23.89
CA LEU A 782 13.62 16.22 22.64
C LEU A 782 12.94 17.31 21.81
N VAL A 783 13.31 17.40 20.54
CA VAL A 783 12.66 18.34 19.62
C VAL A 783 11.16 18.04 19.57
N SER A 784 10.77 16.76 19.54
CA SER A 784 9.38 16.28 19.47
C SER A 784 8.46 16.76 20.59
N GLU A 785 9.01 17.22 21.72
CA GLU A 785 8.22 17.60 22.90
C GLU A 785 7.82 19.06 22.94
N ILE A 786 8.42 19.90 22.11
CA ILE A 786 8.13 21.34 22.12
C ILE A 786 6.74 21.61 21.52
N PRO A 787 5.77 22.06 22.34
CA PRO A 787 4.39 22.20 21.91
C PRO A 787 4.18 23.57 21.25
N LEU A 788 4.53 23.67 19.97
CA LEU A 788 4.43 24.92 19.20
C LEU A 788 3.00 25.47 19.06
N ASP A 789 2.00 24.62 19.23
CA ASP A 789 0.59 24.98 19.24
C ASP A 789 0.09 25.47 20.62
N ASN A 790 0.85 25.19 21.69
CA ASN A 790 0.54 25.66 23.03
C ASN A 790 1.04 27.08 23.25
N LYS A 791 0.20 28.05 22.87
CA LYS A 791 0.50 29.48 23.04
C LYS A 791 0.79 29.86 24.50
N THR A 792 0.15 29.21 25.47
CA THR A 792 0.41 29.44 26.89
C THR A 792 1.85 29.07 27.28
N PHE A 793 2.37 27.93 26.79
CA PHE A 793 3.76 27.54 27.00
C PHE A 793 4.72 28.57 26.38
N LEU A 794 4.48 28.94 25.11
CA LEU A 794 5.33 29.90 24.40
C LEU A 794 5.34 31.28 25.07
N ASP A 795 4.18 31.81 25.44
CA ASP A 795 4.05 33.16 26.02
C ASP A 795 4.59 33.24 27.45
N ARG A 796 4.52 32.14 28.21
CA ARG A 796 5.03 32.06 29.58
C ARG A 796 6.54 31.87 29.66
N ASN A 797 7.16 31.26 28.65
CA ASN A 797 8.56 30.81 28.75
C ASN A 797 9.52 31.54 27.79
N PHE A 798 9.02 32.18 26.74
CA PHE A 798 9.84 32.86 25.73
C PHE A 798 9.48 34.34 25.59
N THR A 799 10.49 35.18 25.36
CA THR A 799 10.30 36.60 25.01
C THR A 799 9.77 36.74 23.59
N ALA A 800 9.20 37.90 23.26
CA ALA A 800 8.73 38.17 21.90
C ALA A 800 9.88 38.10 20.87
N ALA A 801 11.10 38.51 21.27
CA ALA A 801 12.28 38.42 20.43
C ALA A 801 12.70 36.96 20.17
N GLU A 802 12.67 36.10 21.20
CA GLU A 802 12.92 34.67 21.06
C GLU A 802 11.90 33.99 20.15
N GLN A 803 10.60 34.27 20.36
CA GLN A 803 9.53 33.72 19.52
C GLN A 803 9.69 34.15 18.06
N SER A 804 10.00 35.42 17.81
CA SER A 804 10.23 35.94 16.45
C SER A 804 11.43 35.26 15.79
N TYR A 805 12.52 35.05 16.52
CA TYR A 805 13.69 34.35 15.98
C TYR A 805 13.34 32.90 15.64
N CYS A 806 12.78 32.15 16.61
CA CYS A 806 12.50 30.73 16.43
C CYS A 806 11.47 30.47 15.34
N SER A 807 10.49 31.36 15.19
CA SER A 807 9.48 31.25 14.12
C SER A 807 10.06 31.49 12.72
N GLY A 808 11.17 32.23 12.61
CA GLY A 808 11.87 32.49 11.35
C GLY A 808 12.95 31.46 11.00
N ALA A 809 13.23 30.49 11.88
CA ALA A 809 14.23 29.44 11.63
C ALA A 809 13.72 28.39 10.62
N SER A 810 14.64 27.70 9.95
CA SER A 810 14.32 26.62 9.01
C SER A 810 13.59 25.45 9.68
N ASP A 811 14.03 25.10 10.89
CA ASP A 811 13.31 24.21 11.81
C ASP A 811 12.93 25.00 13.06
N SER A 812 11.68 25.47 13.07
CA SER A 812 11.18 26.29 14.17
C SER A 812 11.17 25.53 15.49
N ARG A 813 10.78 24.25 15.47
CA ARG A 813 10.65 23.42 16.67
C ARG A 813 12.01 23.15 17.29
N ALA A 814 12.99 22.73 16.49
CA ALA A 814 14.34 22.53 16.97
C ALA A 814 14.94 23.83 17.54
N SER A 815 14.63 24.98 16.92
CA SER A 815 15.10 26.28 17.42
C SER A 815 14.49 26.66 18.77
N PHE A 816 13.21 26.37 18.99
CA PHE A 816 12.56 26.54 20.30
C PHE A 816 13.13 25.56 21.32
N ALA A 817 13.35 24.30 20.95
CA ALA A 817 13.95 23.27 21.80
C ALA A 817 15.35 23.68 22.28
N GLY A 818 16.18 24.22 21.38
CA GLY A 818 17.53 24.72 21.71
C GLY A 818 17.52 25.84 22.74
N ARG A 819 16.58 26.77 22.64
CA ARG A 819 16.44 27.85 23.64
C ARG A 819 15.86 27.37 24.95
N TRP A 820 14.93 26.42 24.91
CA TRP A 820 14.40 25.79 26.11
C TRP A 820 15.53 25.09 26.87
N ALA A 821 16.32 24.27 26.17
CA ALA A 821 17.51 23.62 26.73
C ALA A 821 18.50 24.64 27.31
N ALA A 822 18.75 25.75 26.60
CA ALA A 822 19.65 26.79 27.08
C ALA A 822 19.18 27.45 28.38
N LYS A 823 17.88 27.70 28.54
CA LYS A 823 17.31 28.28 29.76
C LYS A 823 17.48 27.32 30.95
N GLU A 824 17.22 26.04 30.75
CA GLU A 824 17.41 25.00 31.78
C GLU A 824 18.89 24.79 32.10
N ALA A 825 19.77 24.83 31.09
CA ALA A 825 21.22 24.74 31.28
C ALA A 825 21.75 25.90 32.16
N VAL A 826 21.23 27.12 31.99
CA VAL A 826 21.56 28.27 32.87
C VAL A 826 21.16 27.98 34.32
N ILE A 827 19.98 27.42 34.55
CA ILE A 827 19.50 27.06 35.89
C ILE A 827 20.42 26.04 36.54
N LYS A 828 20.75 24.97 35.81
CA LYS A 828 21.66 23.91 36.27
C LYS A 828 23.06 24.46 36.56
N ALA A 829 23.61 25.32 35.69
CA ALA A 829 24.94 25.90 35.85
C ALA A 829 25.05 26.77 37.12
N VAL A 830 24.09 27.66 37.35
CA VAL A 830 24.09 28.53 38.53
C VAL A 830 23.84 27.72 39.81
N SER A 831 22.99 26.69 39.77
CA SER A 831 22.75 25.79 40.91
C SER A 831 24.02 25.02 41.28
N SER A 832 24.72 24.49 40.29
CA SER A 832 26.00 23.79 40.48
C SER A 832 27.08 24.70 41.07
N ALA A 833 27.13 25.98 40.68
CA ALA A 833 28.09 26.95 41.21
C ALA A 833 27.96 27.19 42.74
N VAL A 834 26.78 26.93 43.32
CA VAL A 834 26.48 27.14 44.74
C VAL A 834 26.22 25.83 45.51
N GLY A 835 26.71 24.70 45.00
CA GLY A 835 26.63 23.40 45.68
C GLY A 835 25.29 22.68 45.54
N ASP A 836 24.64 22.79 44.36
CA ASP A 836 23.39 22.13 43.98
C ASP A 836 22.17 22.46 44.86
N ALA A 837 22.24 23.56 45.60
CA ALA A 837 21.07 24.12 46.26
C ALA A 837 20.10 24.71 45.23
N ALA A 838 18.79 24.45 45.38
CA ALA A 838 17.77 25.02 44.49
C ALA A 838 17.77 26.56 44.58
N VAL A 839 18.40 27.22 43.60
CA VAL A 839 18.51 28.69 43.57
C VAL A 839 17.18 29.33 43.13
N TRP A 840 16.36 28.60 42.38
CA TRP A 840 15.02 29.01 41.94
C TRP A 840 13.92 28.41 42.84
N LYS A 841 13.06 29.25 43.38
CA LYS A 841 12.01 28.86 44.36
C LYS A 841 10.64 28.53 43.76
N GLY A 842 10.45 28.74 42.46
CA GLY A 842 9.14 28.60 41.80
C GLY A 842 8.71 27.15 41.47
N GLY A 843 9.54 26.15 41.76
CA GLY A 843 9.31 24.75 41.39
C GLY A 843 9.36 24.51 39.87
N ALA A 844 9.05 23.28 39.44
CA ALA A 844 9.13 22.86 38.03
C ALA A 844 8.18 23.60 37.06
N ALA A 845 7.25 24.42 37.57
CA ALA A 845 6.27 25.17 36.78
C ALA A 845 6.60 26.68 36.67
N ALA A 846 7.75 27.10 37.17
CA ALA A 846 8.21 28.49 37.11
C ALA A 846 8.37 28.96 35.66
N ALA A 847 7.98 30.20 35.39
CA ALA A 847 8.15 30.80 34.07
C ALA A 847 9.64 31.11 33.82
N LEU A 848 10.21 30.62 32.71
CA LEU A 848 11.63 30.85 32.38
C LEU A 848 11.86 32.05 31.45
N LYS A 849 10.84 32.91 31.28
CA LYS A 849 10.90 34.07 30.38
C LYS A 849 11.94 35.11 30.78
N GLU A 850 12.29 35.19 32.07
CA GLU A 850 13.28 36.13 32.58
C GLU A 850 14.73 35.73 32.27
N ILE A 851 14.96 34.48 31.85
CA ILE A 851 16.23 34.01 31.29
C ILE A 851 16.10 34.09 29.78
N GLU A 852 16.53 35.18 29.17
CA GLU A 852 16.40 35.39 27.72
C GLU A 852 17.65 34.93 26.98
N ILE A 853 17.47 34.16 25.91
CA ILE A 853 18.53 33.65 25.04
C ILE A 853 18.50 34.40 23.71
N THR A 854 19.37 35.39 23.59
CA THR A 854 19.48 36.22 22.37
C THR A 854 20.61 35.73 21.48
N ARG A 855 20.46 35.89 20.16
CA ARG A 855 21.52 35.56 19.19
C ARG A 855 21.41 36.49 17.99
N ARG A 856 22.51 37.15 17.63
CA ARG A 856 22.65 37.79 16.31
C ARG A 856 23.13 36.75 15.29
N GLU A 857 22.70 36.87 14.05
CA GLU A 857 23.08 35.94 12.99
C GLU A 857 24.60 35.83 12.88
N GLY A 858 25.13 34.59 12.87
CA GLY A 858 26.57 34.31 12.85
C GLY A 858 27.33 34.47 14.18
N GLN A 859 26.68 34.85 15.29
CA GLN A 859 27.33 34.99 16.61
C GLN A 859 26.92 33.90 17.60
N ALA A 860 27.70 33.74 18.67
CA ALA A 860 27.36 32.87 19.80
C ALA A 860 26.10 33.40 20.54
N PRO A 861 25.26 32.51 21.11
CA PRO A 861 24.12 32.92 21.91
C PRO A 861 24.57 33.60 23.21
N VAL A 862 23.78 34.58 23.66
CA VAL A 862 24.05 35.40 24.85
C VAL A 862 22.88 35.28 25.81
N VAL A 863 23.18 35.02 27.07
CA VAL A 863 22.20 35.00 28.17
C VAL A 863 21.96 36.42 28.66
N VAL A 864 20.71 36.87 28.61
CA VAL A 864 20.27 38.16 29.15
C VAL A 864 19.28 37.90 30.28
N LEU A 865 19.63 38.31 31.49
CA LEU A 865 18.82 38.08 32.68
C LEU A 865 17.99 39.33 33.03
N HIS A 866 16.72 39.10 33.31
CA HIS A 866 15.77 40.11 33.75
C HIS A 866 15.23 39.78 35.15
N GLY A 867 14.51 40.73 35.76
CA GLY A 867 13.65 40.47 36.93
C GLY A 867 14.29 39.70 38.10
N GLU A 868 13.56 38.71 38.59
CA GLU A 868 13.96 37.83 39.69
C GLU A 868 15.15 36.95 39.30
N ALA A 869 15.18 36.43 38.06
CA ALA A 869 16.30 35.62 37.56
C ALA A 869 17.64 36.37 37.70
N LYS A 870 17.68 37.66 37.35
CA LYS A 870 18.88 38.51 37.53
C LYS A 870 19.29 38.64 39.00
N ALA A 871 18.31 38.84 39.90
CA ALA A 871 18.57 38.95 41.33
C ALA A 871 19.10 37.65 41.94
N VAL A 872 18.56 36.50 41.50
CA VAL A 872 18.97 35.15 41.92
C VAL A 872 20.41 34.86 41.48
N VAL A 873 20.74 35.07 40.20
CA VAL A 873 22.11 34.84 39.69
C VAL A 873 23.13 35.76 40.37
N ALA A 874 22.79 37.04 40.58
CA ALA A 874 23.67 37.96 41.30
C ALA A 874 23.91 37.53 42.77
N LYS A 875 22.88 37.01 43.45
CA LYS A 875 23.00 36.50 44.81
C LYS A 875 23.85 35.22 44.89
N ALA A 876 23.85 34.42 43.82
CA ALA A 876 24.72 33.25 43.68
C ALA A 876 26.20 33.61 43.44
N GLY A 877 26.53 34.89 43.27
CA GLY A 877 27.91 35.35 43.04
C GLY A 877 28.42 35.12 41.62
N VAL A 878 27.54 34.76 40.69
CA VAL A 878 27.90 34.49 39.28
C VAL A 878 28.00 35.81 38.52
N THR A 879 29.14 36.04 37.88
CA THR A 879 29.45 37.26 37.12
C THR A 879 29.39 37.05 35.61
N GLN A 880 29.60 35.81 35.16
CA GLN A 880 29.60 35.46 33.74
C GLN A 880 28.82 34.17 33.48
N LEU A 881 27.99 34.20 32.45
CA LEU A 881 27.29 33.04 31.89
C LEU A 881 27.64 32.89 30.42
N LEU A 882 28.22 31.75 30.04
CA LEU A 882 28.45 31.38 28.64
C LEU A 882 27.58 30.19 28.30
N VAL A 883 26.89 30.23 27.17
CA VAL A 883 26.02 29.15 26.72
C VAL A 883 26.35 28.74 25.30
N THR A 884 26.39 27.43 25.06
CA THR A 884 26.51 26.81 23.74
C THR A 884 25.27 25.98 23.50
N ILE A 885 24.72 26.05 22.29
CA ILE A 885 23.49 25.35 21.91
C ILE A 885 23.76 24.57 20.64
N SER A 886 23.38 23.30 20.63
CA SER A 886 23.25 22.47 19.44
C SER A 886 21.80 22.04 19.33
N HIS A 887 21.22 22.16 18.15
CA HIS A 887 19.87 21.67 17.89
C HIS A 887 19.82 21.04 16.50
N SER A 888 20.30 19.80 16.42
CA SER A 888 20.36 19.03 15.19
C SER A 888 19.63 17.70 15.35
N GLY A 889 18.83 17.33 14.35
CA GLY A 889 18.09 16.07 14.37
C GLY A 889 16.98 16.01 15.43
N ALA A 890 17.04 15.03 16.33
CA ALA A 890 15.94 14.72 17.25
C ALA A 890 16.07 15.40 18.62
N TYR A 891 17.25 15.96 18.91
CA TYR A 891 17.58 16.54 20.20
C TYR A 891 18.05 17.98 20.04
N ALA A 892 17.73 18.77 21.04
CA ALA A 892 18.39 20.02 21.28
C ALA A 892 19.11 19.93 22.61
N ALA A 893 20.39 20.28 22.63
CA ALA A 893 21.20 20.26 23.82
C ALA A 893 21.83 21.63 24.03
N ALA A 894 22.01 22.01 25.29
CA ALA A 894 22.71 23.22 25.64
C ALA A 894 23.62 23.00 26.84
N VAL A 895 24.80 23.62 26.78
CA VAL A 895 25.77 23.62 27.87
C VAL A 895 25.96 25.06 28.29
N CYS A 896 25.82 25.32 29.59
CA CYS A 896 26.10 26.61 30.19
C CYS A 896 27.18 26.49 31.25
N THR A 897 28.06 27.49 31.32
CA THR A 897 29.05 27.65 32.37
C THR A 897 28.79 28.94 33.14
N ALA A 898 28.91 28.86 34.46
CA ALA A 898 28.72 29.96 35.40
C ALA A 898 30.03 30.24 36.15
N ALA A 899 30.53 31.47 36.08
CA ALA A 899 31.81 31.89 36.67
C ALA A 899 31.72 33.21 37.44
#